data_AF-H0V4R4-F1
#
_entry.id   AF-H0V4R4-F1
#
_cell.length_a   1.000
_cell.length_b   1.000
_cell.length_c   1.000
_cell.angle_alpha   90.00
_cell.angle_beta   90.00
_cell.angle_gamma   90.00
#
_symmetry.space_group_name_H-M   'P 1'
#
loop_
_entity.id
_entity.type
_entity.pdbx_description
1 polymer ?
#
loop_
_entity_poly.entity_id
_entity_poly.type
_entity_poly.pdbx_seq_one_letter_code
_entity_poly.pdbx_strand_id
1 'polypeptide(L)'
;HTAEFQTPALVLRRGQAFTLRLKLNQRLRSQQDTLTLQFSMGEARPPLRPRVVTPSCHGWKASIRSEAGLEVVIAVTSAPNAIVGLYSLELKSGRMVYLLFNPWCPEDAVFLPSEEDRAEYVLSDTGYVYMGSFRQVKEKPWNFGQFEKNVLDCCIFLMTQSYLKTMDMRDPVMVGRNMGAMINSQNKDGVLVGNWTGEYQGGMAPYLWTGSVPILQRYYSTREPVSFGQCWVFAGVLTTVLRALGIPARPVTVFDSAHDTEENLTLDVYVNEMGKTVPNKTDDSIWNFHVWTEAWMKRMDLPPGNDGWQVVDGTPQELSQGLYCCGPSPVAAVRKGNIFMGYDTKFVYSEVNADKLVWLVRSVDGREKVSLLSVETMSIGKNISTKAAGQDRRSDITHQYKFPEGSAEEREVMDHAFSLLSFKREHTIPTKENLLELLVQEEPVVMGDPLNFSVTLRRKAATPQTITFSGSFDLQSYTGRQLAHLGVVQKTVQVQEQVSSVVLTWEASTYTGSLDAYEDEPVIKGYIMAEVMETNETIATEVSLFFQYPQLTLELPNTGRMGQALVGTCVFRNSLLIPLTGVRFSVESLGLSSSQSIEHGTVAPGETVQSQISCTPVRLGLRKVIVKLSSQQVKEVHAEKVVLVTP
;
A
#
# COMPACT_ATOMS: atom_id res chain seq x y z
N HIS A 1 6.52 0.74 -26.31
CA HIS A 1 6.39 1.36 -24.97
C HIS A 1 7.44 0.78 -24.00
N THR A 2 8.72 0.93 -24.32
CA THR A 2 9.87 0.39 -23.56
C THR A 2 11.13 1.26 -23.68
N ALA A 3 11.03 2.45 -24.29
CA ALA A 3 12.18 3.32 -24.59
C ALA A 3 12.77 4.01 -23.35
N GLU A 4 12.02 4.05 -22.25
CA GLU A 4 12.43 4.76 -21.02
C GLU A 4 13.37 3.94 -20.14
N PHE A 5 13.39 2.60 -20.28
CA PHE A 5 14.26 1.75 -19.48
C PHE A 5 15.74 2.10 -19.71
N GLN A 6 16.45 2.41 -18.62
CA GLN A 6 17.88 2.70 -18.65
C GLN A 6 18.71 1.42 -18.75
N THR A 7 18.70 0.80 -19.92
CA THR A 7 19.50 -0.39 -20.24
C THR A 7 19.98 -0.35 -21.69
N PRO A 8 21.21 -0.83 -21.99
CA PRO A 8 21.67 -0.96 -23.37
C PRO A 8 21.05 -2.17 -24.10
N ALA A 9 20.39 -3.07 -23.38
CA ALA A 9 19.76 -4.26 -23.95
C ALA A 9 18.43 -3.93 -24.64
N LEU A 10 18.00 -4.81 -25.54
CA LEU A 10 16.71 -4.66 -26.21
C LEU A 10 15.57 -5.06 -25.25
N VAL A 11 14.60 -4.16 -25.03
CA VAL A 11 13.43 -4.43 -24.22
C VAL A 11 12.17 -4.44 -25.09
N LEU A 12 11.49 -5.58 -25.12
CA LEU A 12 10.31 -5.86 -25.93
C LEU A 12 9.13 -6.27 -25.06
N ARG A 13 7.92 -6.23 -25.63
CA ARG A 13 6.70 -6.76 -25.03
C ARG A 13 6.18 -7.92 -25.88
N ARG A 14 5.68 -8.97 -25.24
CA ARG A 14 5.21 -10.18 -25.92
C ARG A 14 3.99 -9.92 -26.83
N GLY A 15 3.77 -10.76 -27.83
CA GLY A 15 2.63 -10.63 -28.76
C GLY A 15 2.76 -9.50 -29.78
N GLN A 16 3.78 -8.65 -29.70
CA GLN A 16 3.99 -7.53 -30.61
C GLN A 16 5.16 -7.78 -31.57
N ALA A 17 4.99 -7.39 -32.83
CA ALA A 17 6.03 -7.52 -33.84
C ALA A 17 7.17 -6.52 -33.60
N PHE A 18 8.41 -6.98 -33.74
CA PHE A 18 9.62 -6.17 -33.79
C PHE A 18 10.45 -6.53 -35.03
N THR A 19 11.38 -5.65 -35.41
CA THR A 19 12.17 -5.81 -36.63
C THR A 19 13.64 -6.03 -36.31
N LEU A 20 14.24 -7.04 -36.95
CA LEU A 20 15.67 -7.31 -36.91
C LEU A 20 16.27 -7.04 -38.29
N ARG A 21 17.35 -6.26 -38.35
CA ARG A 21 18.19 -6.12 -39.55
C ARG A 21 19.42 -6.99 -39.39
N LEU A 22 19.58 -7.96 -40.28
CA LEU A 22 20.70 -8.89 -40.29
C LEU A 22 21.58 -8.62 -41.50
N LYS A 23 22.89 -8.54 -41.27
CA LYS A 23 23.89 -8.51 -42.33
C LYS A 23 24.52 -9.89 -42.43
N LEU A 24 24.24 -10.57 -43.54
CA LEU A 24 24.73 -11.91 -43.83
C LEU A 24 26.13 -11.84 -44.47
N ASN A 25 26.87 -12.94 -44.41
CA ASN A 25 28.15 -13.10 -45.10
C ASN A 25 27.99 -13.48 -46.58
N GLN A 26 26.79 -13.91 -46.98
CA GLN A 26 26.42 -14.24 -48.35
C GLN A 26 24.96 -13.84 -48.60
N ARG A 27 24.59 -13.64 -49.87
CA ARG A 27 23.21 -13.34 -50.25
C ARG A 27 22.32 -14.52 -49.87
N LEU A 28 21.17 -14.23 -49.24
CA LEU A 28 20.19 -15.26 -48.92
C LEU A 28 19.57 -15.80 -50.22
N ARG A 29 19.70 -17.10 -50.47
CA ARG A 29 19.00 -17.79 -51.55
C ARG A 29 17.73 -18.38 -50.98
N SER A 30 16.62 -17.66 -51.04
CA SER A 30 15.38 -17.99 -50.30
C SER A 30 14.78 -19.38 -50.62
N GLN A 31 15.23 -20.05 -51.69
CA GLN A 31 14.84 -21.43 -52.05
C GLN A 31 15.84 -22.52 -51.57
N GLN A 32 17.05 -22.15 -51.15
CA GLN A 32 18.14 -23.08 -50.82
C GLN A 32 18.68 -22.88 -49.40
N ASP A 33 18.62 -21.65 -48.89
CA ASP A 33 19.17 -21.27 -47.59
C ASP A 33 18.04 -21.18 -46.56
N THR A 34 18.32 -21.68 -45.35
CA THR A 34 17.41 -21.56 -44.20
C THR A 34 18.02 -20.62 -43.18
N LEU A 35 17.22 -19.68 -42.68
CA LEU A 35 17.61 -18.78 -41.60
C LEU A 35 16.79 -19.07 -40.35
N THR A 36 17.47 -19.44 -39.27
CA THR A 36 16.85 -19.78 -37.98
C THR A 36 17.21 -18.75 -36.93
N LEU A 37 16.19 -18.23 -36.24
CA LEU A 37 16.37 -17.40 -35.05
C LEU A 37 16.05 -18.23 -33.81
N GLN A 38 17.03 -18.35 -32.91
CA GLN A 38 16.86 -19.10 -31.67
C GLN A 38 16.87 -18.14 -30.47
N PHE A 39 15.78 -18.17 -29.72
CA PHE A 39 15.61 -17.47 -28.46
C PHE A 39 15.63 -18.49 -27.33
N SER A 40 16.59 -18.41 -26.42
CA SER A 40 16.76 -19.33 -25.28
C SER A 40 16.72 -18.56 -23.96
N MET A 41 16.22 -19.21 -22.90
CA MET A 41 16.22 -18.66 -21.53
C MET A 41 16.95 -19.63 -20.59
N GLY A 42 17.71 -19.10 -19.63
CA GLY A 42 18.45 -19.89 -18.64
C GLY A 42 19.78 -20.48 -19.15
N GLU A 43 20.48 -21.20 -18.27
CA GLU A 43 21.83 -21.75 -18.53
C GLU A 43 21.83 -23.05 -19.37
N ALA A 44 20.66 -23.65 -19.61
CA ALA A 44 20.56 -24.85 -20.42
C ALA A 44 20.85 -24.52 -21.89
N ARG A 45 22.11 -24.68 -22.29
CA ARG A 45 22.54 -24.78 -23.68
C ARG A 45 22.37 -26.24 -24.12
N PRO A 46 21.24 -26.68 -24.70
CA PRO A 46 21.24 -27.98 -25.35
C PRO A 46 22.30 -27.95 -26.46
N PRO A 47 23.07 -29.03 -26.64
CA PRO A 47 24.08 -29.08 -27.68
C PRO A 47 23.44 -28.87 -29.05
N LEU A 48 24.09 -28.01 -29.84
CA LEU A 48 23.78 -27.71 -31.23
C LEU A 48 23.38 -28.98 -31.99
N ARG A 49 22.09 -29.10 -32.30
CA ARG A 49 21.61 -29.95 -33.39
C ARG A 49 20.79 -29.08 -34.32
N PRO A 50 21.12 -29.00 -35.62
CA PRO A 50 20.30 -28.29 -36.58
C PRO A 50 18.96 -29.01 -36.65
N ARG A 51 17.88 -28.38 -36.17
CA ARG A 51 16.52 -28.92 -36.28
C ARG A 51 15.57 -27.83 -36.74
N VAL A 52 14.79 -28.21 -37.75
CA VAL A 52 13.79 -27.41 -38.48
C VAL A 52 12.77 -26.80 -37.53
N VAL A 53 12.52 -25.49 -37.64
CA VAL A 53 11.29 -24.85 -37.14
C VAL A 53 10.79 -23.83 -38.18
N THR A 54 9.90 -24.29 -39.06
CA THR A 54 8.81 -23.50 -39.68
C THR A 54 7.87 -22.96 -38.59
N PRO A 55 7.01 -21.95 -38.84
CA PRO A 55 6.41 -21.12 -37.78
C PRO A 55 5.43 -21.90 -36.88
N SER A 56 5.95 -22.58 -35.86
CA SER A 56 5.17 -23.15 -34.76
C SER A 56 6.10 -23.80 -33.73
N CYS A 57 6.91 -22.99 -33.04
CA CYS A 57 7.30 -23.35 -31.68
C CYS A 57 6.58 -22.37 -30.74
N HIS A 58 5.51 -22.85 -30.11
CA HIS A 58 4.74 -22.13 -29.09
C HIS A 58 4.19 -20.74 -29.49
N GLY A 59 3.93 -20.48 -30.78
CA GLY A 59 3.28 -19.26 -31.27
C GLY A 59 4.19 -18.11 -31.71
N TRP A 60 5.52 -18.28 -31.68
CA TRP A 60 6.45 -17.32 -32.30
C TRP A 60 6.39 -17.37 -33.83
N LYS A 61 6.45 -16.22 -34.48
CA LYS A 61 6.37 -16.05 -35.93
C LYS A 61 7.52 -15.18 -36.42
N ALA A 62 8.08 -15.51 -37.58
CA ALA A 62 9.06 -14.68 -38.26
C ALA A 62 8.73 -14.60 -39.76
N SER A 63 8.88 -13.42 -40.37
CA SER A 63 8.72 -13.22 -41.80
C SER A 63 9.74 -12.25 -42.35
N ILE A 64 10.24 -12.52 -43.55
CA ILE A 64 11.15 -11.62 -44.27
C ILE A 64 10.35 -10.44 -44.80
N ARG A 65 10.76 -9.21 -44.45
CA ARG A 65 10.15 -7.96 -44.89
C ARG A 65 10.83 -7.40 -46.13
N SER A 66 12.15 -7.48 -46.20
CA SER A 66 12.93 -7.03 -47.35
C SER A 66 14.28 -7.72 -47.42
N GLU A 67 14.78 -7.90 -48.64
CA GLU A 67 16.10 -8.45 -48.93
C GLU A 67 16.83 -7.50 -49.89
N ALA A 68 18.03 -7.05 -49.51
CA ALA A 68 18.85 -6.16 -50.31
C ALA A 68 20.33 -6.58 -50.23
N GLY A 69 20.81 -7.30 -51.24
CA GLY A 69 22.18 -7.80 -51.29
C GLY A 69 22.49 -8.75 -50.13
N LEU A 70 23.28 -8.27 -49.16
CA LEU A 70 23.66 -9.01 -47.95
C LEU A 70 22.79 -8.68 -46.74
N GLU A 71 21.88 -7.71 -46.86
CA GLU A 71 21.01 -7.30 -45.77
C GLU A 71 19.63 -7.95 -45.89
N VAL A 72 19.17 -8.53 -44.79
CA VAL A 72 17.83 -9.11 -44.65
C VAL A 72 17.15 -8.48 -43.45
N VAL A 73 15.93 -8.00 -43.67
CA VAL A 73 15.09 -7.42 -42.63
C VAL A 73 13.98 -8.41 -42.30
N ILE A 74 13.87 -8.79 -41.03
CA ILE A 74 12.93 -9.80 -40.54
C ILE A 74 12.00 -9.16 -39.52
N ALA A 75 10.71 -9.34 -39.70
CA ALA A 75 9.73 -9.08 -38.66
C ALA A 75 9.54 -10.35 -37.82
N VAL A 76 9.69 -10.22 -36.50
CA VAL A 76 9.52 -11.30 -35.52
C VAL A 76 8.41 -10.92 -34.57
N THR A 77 7.51 -11.84 -34.26
CA THR A 77 6.44 -11.66 -33.28
C THR A 77 6.46 -12.84 -32.32
N SER A 78 6.59 -12.59 -31.02
CA SER A 78 6.43 -13.65 -30.02
C SER A 78 4.95 -14.02 -29.85
N ALA A 79 4.68 -15.14 -29.20
CA ALA A 79 3.32 -15.42 -28.75
C ALA A 79 2.86 -14.41 -27.68
N PRO A 80 1.56 -14.04 -27.63
CA PRO A 80 1.00 -13.21 -26.55
C PRO A 80 1.07 -13.83 -25.16
N ASN A 81 1.31 -15.14 -25.06
CA ASN A 81 1.53 -15.87 -23.81
C ASN A 81 2.98 -16.40 -23.71
N ALA A 82 3.93 -15.77 -24.40
CA ALA A 82 5.34 -16.10 -24.25
C ALA A 82 5.81 -15.84 -22.80
N ILE A 83 6.83 -16.59 -22.39
CA ILE A 83 7.46 -16.47 -21.07
C ILE A 83 8.07 -15.07 -20.96
N VAL A 84 7.88 -14.42 -19.80
CA VAL A 84 8.49 -13.13 -19.49
C VAL A 84 9.85 -13.37 -18.85
N GLY A 85 10.86 -12.59 -19.26
CA GLY A 85 12.21 -12.74 -18.73
C GLY A 85 13.31 -12.27 -19.69
N LEU A 86 14.54 -12.66 -19.37
CA LEU A 86 15.73 -12.39 -20.18
C LEU A 86 16.01 -13.56 -21.14
N TYR A 87 15.97 -13.26 -22.43
CA TYR A 87 16.30 -14.19 -23.51
C TYR A 87 17.69 -13.92 -24.07
N SER A 88 18.39 -14.99 -24.44
CA SER A 88 19.54 -14.94 -25.34
C SER A 88 19.07 -15.20 -26.76
N LEU A 89 19.31 -14.23 -27.65
CA LEU A 89 19.19 -14.41 -29.09
C LEU A 89 20.52 -14.91 -29.64
N GLU A 90 20.57 -16.19 -29.99
CA GLU A 90 21.76 -16.85 -30.52
C GLU A 90 22.01 -16.42 -31.98
N LEU A 91 22.82 -15.37 -32.12
CA LEU A 91 23.56 -15.01 -33.33
C LEU A 91 25.06 -15.14 -33.01
N LYS A 92 25.95 -14.96 -34.00
CA LYS A 92 27.43 -15.07 -33.81
C LYS A 92 28.00 -14.30 -32.61
N SER A 93 27.27 -13.34 -32.03
CA SER A 93 27.65 -12.58 -30.84
C SER A 93 26.65 -12.56 -29.68
N GLY A 94 25.62 -13.43 -29.63
CA GLY A 94 24.68 -13.59 -28.51
C GLY A 94 24.09 -12.28 -27.93
N ARG A 95 22.88 -11.90 -28.33
CA ARG A 95 22.25 -10.65 -27.84
C ARG A 95 21.23 -10.94 -26.74
N MET A 96 21.31 -10.19 -25.64
CA MET A 96 20.31 -10.26 -24.58
C MET A 96 19.07 -9.43 -24.93
N VAL A 97 17.89 -10.00 -24.71
CA VAL A 97 16.59 -9.39 -25.01
C VAL A 97 15.66 -9.61 -23.83
N TYR A 98 15.16 -8.53 -23.22
CA TYR A 98 14.08 -8.60 -22.25
C TYR A 98 12.75 -8.72 -23.00
N LEU A 99 11.94 -9.69 -22.61
CA LEU A 99 10.57 -9.82 -23.08
C LEU A 99 9.61 -9.66 -21.90
N LEU A 100 8.75 -8.65 -21.95
CA LEU A 100 7.83 -8.25 -20.88
C LEU A 100 6.38 -8.59 -21.22
N PHE A 101 5.50 -8.49 -20.22
CA PHE A 101 4.05 -8.52 -20.43
C PHE A 101 3.60 -7.35 -21.32
N ASN A 102 2.46 -7.51 -22.02
CA ASN A 102 1.98 -6.53 -22.99
C ASN A 102 0.55 -6.03 -22.74
N PRO A 103 0.39 -4.95 -21.97
CA PRO A 103 -0.91 -4.28 -21.76
C PRO A 103 -1.55 -3.70 -23.02
N TRP A 104 -0.82 -3.60 -24.14
CA TRP A 104 -1.31 -3.09 -25.41
C TRP A 104 -1.79 -4.20 -26.37
N CYS A 105 -1.57 -5.48 -26.06
CA CYS A 105 -1.97 -6.61 -26.91
C CYS A 105 -3.29 -7.20 -26.41
N PRO A 106 -4.40 -7.13 -27.17
CA PRO A 106 -5.71 -7.66 -26.76
C PRO A 106 -5.73 -9.14 -26.38
N GLU A 107 -4.81 -9.92 -26.96
CA GLU A 107 -4.63 -11.34 -26.70
C GLU A 107 -3.82 -11.63 -25.43
N ASP A 108 -3.15 -10.64 -24.86
CA ASP A 108 -2.41 -10.78 -23.60
C ASP A 108 -3.38 -10.79 -22.40
N ALA A 109 -3.06 -11.61 -21.39
CA ALA A 109 -3.82 -11.68 -20.15
C ALA A 109 -3.80 -10.38 -19.34
N VAL A 110 -2.84 -9.47 -19.58
CA VAL A 110 -2.76 -8.16 -18.91
C VAL A 110 -3.27 -6.99 -19.77
N PHE A 111 -3.99 -7.27 -20.86
CA PHE A 111 -4.52 -6.22 -21.72
C PHE A 111 -5.36 -5.22 -20.96
N LEU A 112 -5.00 -3.93 -21.06
CA LEU A 112 -5.71 -2.83 -20.45
C LEU A 112 -6.16 -1.89 -21.57
N PRO A 113 -7.46 -1.77 -21.87
CA PRO A 113 -7.93 -1.11 -23.08
C PRO A 113 -7.70 0.40 -23.10
N SER A 114 -7.84 1.07 -21.95
CA SER A 114 -7.72 2.53 -21.82
C SER A 114 -6.27 2.99 -21.97
N GLU A 115 -6.03 3.97 -22.84
CA GLU A 115 -4.72 4.60 -22.98
C GLU A 115 -4.32 5.40 -21.74
N GLU A 116 -5.28 6.10 -21.12
CA GLU A 116 -5.07 6.84 -19.88
C GLU A 116 -4.67 5.91 -18.74
N ASP A 117 -5.35 4.77 -18.60
CA ASP A 117 -5.03 3.79 -17.56
C ASP A 117 -3.67 3.12 -17.82
N ARG A 118 -3.30 2.87 -19.08
CA ARG A 118 -1.95 2.38 -19.42
C ARG A 118 -0.88 3.42 -19.12
N ALA A 119 -1.17 4.70 -19.35
CA ALA A 119 -0.25 5.78 -18.98
C ALA A 119 -0.05 5.83 -17.46
N GLU A 120 -1.12 5.72 -16.67
CA GLU A 120 -1.04 5.74 -15.20
C GLU A 120 -0.42 4.47 -14.61
N TYR A 121 -0.97 3.30 -14.95
CA TYR A 121 -0.71 2.05 -14.23
C TYR A 121 0.45 1.24 -14.78
N VAL A 122 1.09 1.70 -15.87
CA VAL A 122 2.29 1.06 -16.46
C VAL A 122 3.42 2.07 -16.66
N LEU A 123 3.11 3.24 -17.22
CA LEU A 123 4.13 4.21 -17.65
C LEU A 123 4.45 5.28 -16.60
N SER A 124 3.54 5.62 -15.68
CA SER A 124 3.86 6.59 -14.64
C SER A 124 4.89 5.99 -13.67
N ASP A 125 6.02 6.69 -13.49
CA ASP A 125 7.10 6.30 -12.58
C ASP A 125 7.06 7.06 -11.24
N THR A 126 6.03 7.90 -11.05
CA THR A 126 5.69 8.57 -9.78
C THR A 126 4.22 8.34 -9.44
N GLY A 127 3.87 8.41 -8.15
CA GLY A 127 2.50 8.28 -7.68
C GLY A 127 2.33 8.72 -6.23
N TYR A 128 1.21 8.31 -5.62
CA TYR A 128 0.94 8.52 -4.20
C TYR A 128 0.54 7.22 -3.53
N VAL A 129 0.86 7.15 -2.24
CA VAL A 129 0.20 6.30 -1.27
C VAL A 129 -0.59 7.20 -0.33
N TYR A 130 -1.73 6.72 0.17
CA TYR A 130 -2.53 7.46 1.16
C TYR A 130 -2.31 6.84 2.54
N MET A 131 -2.17 7.69 3.56
CA MET A 131 -1.86 7.31 4.94
C MET A 131 -2.70 8.15 5.91
N GLY A 132 -2.50 7.95 7.21
CA GLY A 132 -3.23 8.68 8.26
C GLY A 132 -4.51 7.95 8.64
N SER A 133 -5.67 8.59 8.51
CA SER A 133 -6.96 7.99 8.87
C SER A 133 -8.06 8.31 7.87
N PHE A 134 -9.17 7.59 7.96
CA PHE A 134 -10.31 7.86 7.08
C PHE A 134 -10.86 9.29 7.25
N ARG A 135 -10.67 9.92 8.42
CA ARG A 135 -11.09 11.32 8.69
C ARG A 135 -10.05 12.34 8.23
N GLN A 136 -8.76 11.98 8.27
CA GLN A 136 -7.65 12.85 7.89
C GLN A 136 -6.67 12.08 6.99
N VAL A 137 -7.06 11.92 5.73
CA VAL A 137 -6.25 11.24 4.72
C VAL A 137 -5.07 12.13 4.35
N LYS A 138 -3.86 11.61 4.51
CA LYS A 138 -2.60 12.27 4.12
C LYS A 138 -2.08 11.64 2.83
N GLU A 139 -1.63 12.46 1.88
CA GLU A 139 -0.90 11.97 0.72
C GLU A 139 0.57 11.75 1.06
N LYS A 140 1.16 10.68 0.53
CA LYS A 140 2.61 10.44 0.53
C LYS A 140 3.08 10.22 -0.91
N PRO A 141 3.79 11.17 -1.52
CA PRO A 141 4.39 10.97 -2.82
C PRO A 141 5.37 9.78 -2.80
N TRP A 142 5.32 8.97 -3.85
CA TRP A 142 6.17 7.79 -4.01
C TRP A 142 6.80 7.73 -5.39
N ASN A 143 8.12 7.55 -5.43
CA ASN A 143 8.89 7.35 -6.65
C ASN A 143 8.98 5.85 -6.96
N PHE A 144 8.15 5.35 -7.87
CA PHE A 144 8.24 3.96 -8.32
C PHE A 144 9.56 3.74 -9.10
N GLY A 145 9.82 4.57 -10.11
CA GLY A 145 11.09 4.57 -10.84
C GLY A 145 11.43 3.25 -11.55
N GLN A 146 10.42 2.56 -12.08
CA GLN A 146 10.60 1.26 -12.77
C GLN A 146 11.56 1.31 -13.98
N PHE A 147 11.83 2.50 -14.52
CA PHE A 147 12.73 2.72 -15.64
C PHE A 147 14.17 3.06 -15.25
N GLU A 148 14.42 3.29 -13.97
CA GLU A 148 15.75 3.64 -13.48
C GLU A 148 16.73 2.46 -13.62
N LYS A 149 18.02 2.81 -13.69
CA LYS A 149 19.10 1.84 -13.89
C LYS A 149 19.01 0.67 -12.89
N ASN A 150 19.24 -0.55 -13.36
CA ASN A 150 19.24 -1.82 -12.62
C ASN A 150 17.88 -2.23 -12.01
N VAL A 151 16.81 -1.43 -12.13
CA VAL A 151 15.50 -1.80 -11.55
C VAL A 151 14.89 -2.97 -12.31
N LEU A 152 14.87 -2.91 -13.65
CA LEU A 152 14.38 -4.03 -14.47
C LEU A 152 15.21 -5.30 -14.26
N ASP A 153 16.54 -5.17 -14.17
CA ASP A 153 17.44 -6.29 -13.88
C ASP A 153 17.13 -6.95 -12.54
N CYS A 154 16.84 -6.14 -11.53
CA CYS A 154 16.39 -6.62 -10.23
C CYS A 154 15.08 -7.38 -10.31
N CYS A 155 14.09 -6.86 -11.04
CA CYS A 155 12.79 -7.53 -11.19
C CYS A 155 12.94 -8.91 -11.86
N ILE A 156 13.76 -8.98 -12.91
CA ILE A 156 14.03 -10.25 -13.61
C ILE A 156 14.82 -11.21 -12.71
N PHE A 157 15.79 -10.71 -11.95
CA PHE A 157 16.51 -11.51 -10.95
C PHE A 157 15.56 -12.08 -9.90
N LEU A 158 14.66 -11.26 -9.33
CA LEU A 158 13.65 -11.71 -8.37
C LEU A 158 12.79 -12.84 -8.92
N MET A 159 12.34 -12.75 -10.18
CA MET A 159 11.62 -13.84 -10.84
C MET A 159 12.43 -15.14 -10.84
N THR A 160 13.75 -15.08 -11.12
CA THR A 160 14.61 -16.27 -11.13
C THR A 160 14.90 -16.86 -9.76
N GLN A 161 14.83 -16.05 -8.68
CA GLN A 161 15.06 -16.50 -7.30
C GLN A 161 13.77 -16.91 -6.57
N SER A 162 12.61 -16.65 -7.18
CA SER A 162 11.29 -16.93 -6.61
C SER A 162 10.95 -18.43 -6.61
N TYR A 163 9.69 -18.77 -6.34
CA TYR A 163 9.19 -20.15 -6.39
C TYR A 163 8.63 -20.52 -7.77
N LEU A 164 8.74 -19.60 -8.75
CA LEU A 164 8.29 -19.82 -10.13
C LEU A 164 9.15 -20.85 -10.85
N LYS A 165 8.48 -21.78 -11.55
CA LYS A 165 9.13 -22.50 -12.64
C LYS A 165 9.19 -21.60 -13.87
N THR A 166 10.11 -21.86 -14.79
CA THR A 166 10.24 -21.07 -16.03
C THR A 166 8.94 -20.96 -16.82
N MET A 167 8.13 -22.03 -16.83
CA MET A 167 6.83 -22.03 -17.53
C MET A 167 5.75 -21.19 -16.83
N ASP A 168 5.89 -20.94 -15.53
CA ASP A 168 4.93 -20.15 -14.74
C ASP A 168 5.15 -18.65 -14.96
N MET A 169 6.36 -18.25 -15.39
CA MET A 169 6.71 -16.85 -15.71
C MET A 169 5.95 -16.26 -16.91
N ARG A 170 5.11 -17.05 -17.61
CA ARG A 170 4.19 -16.53 -18.63
C ARG A 170 2.83 -16.11 -18.06
N ASP A 171 2.52 -16.50 -16.84
CA ASP A 171 1.21 -16.32 -16.22
C ASP A 171 1.26 -15.14 -15.23
N PRO A 172 0.51 -14.04 -15.46
CA PRO A 172 0.50 -12.91 -14.55
C PRO A 172 -0.03 -13.27 -13.14
N VAL A 173 -0.88 -14.30 -13.01
CA VAL A 173 -1.40 -14.75 -11.71
C VAL A 173 -0.25 -15.32 -10.87
N MET A 174 0.51 -16.24 -11.46
CA MET A 174 1.66 -16.86 -10.81
C MET A 174 2.76 -15.85 -10.52
N VAL A 175 3.06 -14.97 -11.49
CA VAL A 175 4.05 -13.88 -11.32
C VAL A 175 3.62 -12.94 -10.21
N GLY A 176 2.37 -12.46 -10.21
CA GLY A 176 1.84 -11.58 -9.16
C GLY A 176 1.98 -12.18 -7.77
N ARG A 177 1.50 -13.42 -7.58
CA ARG A 177 1.60 -14.15 -6.31
C ARG A 177 3.04 -14.28 -5.81
N ASN A 178 3.95 -14.70 -6.69
CA ASN A 178 5.34 -14.91 -6.33
C ASN A 178 6.09 -13.61 -6.07
N MET A 179 5.77 -12.54 -6.79
CA MET A 179 6.38 -11.24 -6.51
C MET A 179 5.90 -10.72 -5.15
N GLY A 180 4.61 -10.85 -4.80
CA GLY A 180 4.12 -10.57 -3.44
C GLY A 180 4.93 -11.29 -2.36
N ALA A 181 5.18 -12.60 -2.54
CA ALA A 181 5.98 -13.41 -1.61
C ALA A 181 7.47 -13.00 -1.55
N MET A 182 8.04 -12.48 -2.64
CA MET A 182 9.46 -12.11 -2.74
C MET A 182 9.76 -10.68 -2.27
N ILE A 183 8.74 -9.82 -2.10
CA ILE A 183 8.98 -8.47 -1.58
C ILE A 183 9.33 -8.52 -0.09
N ASN A 184 8.76 -9.44 0.68
CA ASN A 184 9.15 -9.65 2.08
C ASN A 184 10.27 -10.68 2.25
N SER A 185 11.06 -10.52 3.31
CA SER A 185 12.18 -11.39 3.65
C SER A 185 11.81 -12.55 4.60
N GLN A 186 10.52 -12.80 4.88
CA GLN A 186 10.13 -13.84 5.85
C GLN A 186 10.19 -15.25 5.25
N ASN A 187 10.07 -15.35 3.92
CA ASN A 187 10.07 -16.63 3.21
C ASN A 187 11.46 -17.10 2.80
N LYS A 188 12.23 -16.19 2.19
CA LYS A 188 13.59 -16.32 1.65
C LYS A 188 14.31 -15.00 1.91
N ASP A 189 15.51 -14.83 1.37
CA ASP A 189 16.18 -13.53 1.22
C ASP A 189 15.46 -12.62 0.20
N GLY A 190 14.17 -12.36 0.43
CA GLY A 190 13.36 -11.40 -0.31
C GLY A 190 13.78 -9.95 -0.03
N VAL A 191 13.07 -8.99 -0.62
CA VAL A 191 13.59 -7.61 -0.75
C VAL A 191 13.67 -6.86 0.57
N LEU A 192 12.62 -6.89 1.41
CA LEU A 192 12.45 -6.01 2.56
C LEU A 192 12.29 -6.79 3.87
N VAL A 193 12.99 -6.32 4.89
CA VAL A 193 12.77 -6.74 6.29
C VAL A 193 11.66 -5.87 6.89
N GLY A 194 10.55 -6.49 7.32
CA GLY A 194 9.44 -5.80 7.96
C GLY A 194 9.78 -5.39 9.40
N ASN A 195 9.44 -4.16 9.81
CA ASN A 195 9.62 -3.72 11.18
C ASN A 195 8.58 -2.68 11.62
N TRP A 196 7.83 -3.02 12.68
CA TRP A 196 6.81 -2.18 13.33
C TRP A 196 7.14 -1.87 14.80
N THR A 197 8.39 -2.08 15.23
CA THR A 197 8.78 -1.91 16.63
C THR A 197 8.88 -0.44 17.05
N GLY A 198 8.93 0.51 16.11
CA GLY A 198 9.26 1.90 16.39
C GLY A 198 10.75 2.16 16.64
N GLU A 199 11.58 1.11 16.54
CA GLU A 199 13.03 1.15 16.73
C GLU A 199 13.72 0.62 15.47
N TYR A 200 14.47 1.50 14.78
CA TYR A 200 15.02 1.20 13.44
C TYR A 200 16.55 1.17 13.40
N GLN A 201 17.20 0.91 14.54
CA GLN A 201 18.66 0.75 14.59
C GLN A 201 19.11 -0.37 13.64
N GLY A 202 20.19 -0.12 12.88
CA GLY A 202 20.72 -1.06 11.88
C GLY A 202 20.03 -1.02 10.51
N GLY A 203 19.02 -0.17 10.32
CA GLY A 203 18.33 0.01 9.05
C GLY A 203 17.89 1.45 8.80
N MET A 204 17.02 1.64 7.82
CA MET A 204 16.35 2.90 7.56
C MET A 204 14.92 2.84 8.12
N ALA A 205 14.52 3.90 8.82
CA ALA A 205 13.16 4.02 9.32
C ALA A 205 12.16 4.03 8.15
N PRO A 206 11.08 3.23 8.20
CA PRO A 206 10.16 3.06 7.07
C PRO A 206 9.56 4.36 6.50
N TYR A 207 9.26 5.35 7.34
CA TYR A 207 8.68 6.64 6.93
C TYR A 207 9.64 7.49 6.09
N LEU A 208 10.97 7.31 6.26
CA LEU A 208 11.98 8.03 5.50
C LEU A 208 12.06 7.57 4.04
N TRP A 209 11.59 6.37 3.70
CA TRP A 209 11.55 5.94 2.31
C TRP A 209 10.60 6.80 1.49
N THR A 210 11.01 7.03 0.26
CA THR A 210 10.34 7.96 -0.68
C THR A 210 10.08 7.30 -2.04
N GLY A 211 10.56 6.08 -2.22
CA GLY A 211 10.57 5.42 -3.50
C GLY A 211 11.22 4.05 -3.44
N SER A 212 10.98 3.28 -4.50
CA SER A 212 11.42 1.89 -4.61
C SER A 212 12.83 1.74 -5.18
N VAL A 213 13.33 2.77 -5.88
CA VAL A 213 14.61 2.71 -6.59
C VAL A 213 15.78 2.43 -5.66
N PRO A 214 16.00 3.16 -4.54
CA PRO A 214 17.14 2.89 -3.67
C PRO A 214 17.07 1.50 -3.02
N ILE A 215 15.87 1.04 -2.69
CA ILE A 215 15.62 -0.27 -2.09
C ILE A 215 16.01 -1.38 -3.08
N LEU A 216 15.45 -1.34 -4.29
CA LEU A 216 15.69 -2.38 -5.31
C LEU A 216 17.15 -2.36 -5.81
N GLN A 217 17.76 -1.18 -5.96
CA GLN A 217 19.17 -1.08 -6.34
C GLN A 217 20.09 -1.62 -5.26
N ARG A 218 19.83 -1.31 -3.99
CA ARG A 218 20.59 -1.86 -2.86
C ARG A 218 20.47 -3.37 -2.81
N TYR A 219 19.24 -3.90 -2.78
CA TYR A 219 18.98 -5.34 -2.81
C TYR A 219 19.66 -6.03 -4.00
N TYR A 220 19.57 -5.46 -5.20
CA TYR A 220 20.22 -6.03 -6.39
C TYR A 220 21.75 -6.03 -6.28
N SER A 221 22.34 -5.01 -5.65
CA SER A 221 23.80 -4.93 -5.50
C SER A 221 24.34 -5.86 -4.42
N THR A 222 23.63 -6.01 -3.30
CA THR A 222 24.09 -6.79 -2.14
C THR A 222 23.58 -8.22 -2.14
N ARG A 223 22.45 -8.49 -2.80
CA ARG A 223 21.68 -9.74 -2.73
C ARG A 223 21.17 -10.06 -1.32
N GLU A 224 21.06 -9.04 -0.48
CA GLU A 224 20.64 -9.15 0.91
C GLU A 224 19.37 -8.32 1.14
N PRO A 225 18.45 -8.76 2.03
CA PRO A 225 17.28 -7.99 2.41
C PRO A 225 17.61 -6.57 2.90
N VAL A 226 16.73 -5.62 2.60
CA VAL A 226 16.88 -4.21 2.95
C VAL A 226 16.01 -3.89 4.17
N SER A 227 16.66 -3.41 5.22
CA SER A 227 16.01 -2.98 6.46
C SER A 227 15.70 -1.47 6.43
N PHE A 228 14.49 -0.99 6.75
CA PHE A 228 13.25 -1.71 7.05
C PHE A 228 12.08 -1.22 6.19
N GLY A 229 11.01 -2.01 6.13
CA GLY A 229 9.76 -1.66 5.45
C GLY A 229 8.53 -1.83 6.36
N GLN A 230 7.48 -1.09 6.01
CA GLN A 230 6.11 -1.23 6.50
C GLN A 230 5.16 -1.27 5.28
N CYS A 231 3.85 -1.48 5.47
CA CYS A 231 2.93 -1.87 4.39
C CYS A 231 3.01 -0.99 3.12
N TRP A 232 3.07 0.34 3.26
CA TRP A 232 3.20 1.24 2.10
C TRP A 232 4.54 1.08 1.34
N VAL A 233 5.62 0.74 2.05
CA VAL A 233 6.93 0.46 1.46
C VAL A 233 6.86 -0.84 0.65
N PHE A 234 6.24 -1.88 1.22
CA PHE A 234 5.99 -3.15 0.52
C PHE A 234 5.15 -2.92 -0.74
N ALA A 235 4.01 -2.22 -0.63
CA ALA A 235 3.12 -1.93 -1.75
C ALA A 235 3.79 -1.07 -2.83
N GLY A 236 4.57 -0.05 -2.44
CA GLY A 236 5.33 0.79 -3.37
C GLY A 236 6.36 -0.01 -4.17
N VAL A 237 7.13 -0.87 -3.51
CA VAL A 237 8.11 -1.76 -4.15
C VAL A 237 7.43 -2.81 -5.03
N LEU A 238 6.37 -3.45 -4.55
CA LEU A 238 5.61 -4.43 -5.34
C LEU A 238 5.01 -3.80 -6.60
N THR A 239 4.38 -2.62 -6.48
CA THR A 239 3.87 -1.86 -7.63
C THR A 239 4.98 -1.59 -8.65
N THR A 240 6.17 -1.17 -8.20
CA THR A 240 7.32 -0.93 -9.08
C THR A 240 7.72 -2.19 -9.84
N VAL A 241 7.82 -3.33 -9.15
CA VAL A 241 8.19 -4.62 -9.76
C VAL A 241 7.16 -5.04 -10.81
N LEU A 242 5.86 -4.96 -10.50
CA LEU A 242 4.81 -5.33 -11.43
C LEU A 242 4.78 -4.41 -12.67
N ARG A 243 4.91 -3.09 -12.48
CA ARG A 243 4.99 -2.12 -13.58
C ARG A 243 6.22 -2.35 -14.46
N ALA A 244 7.38 -2.63 -13.87
CA ALA A 244 8.61 -2.95 -14.60
C ALA A 244 8.45 -4.20 -15.49
N LEU A 245 7.76 -5.23 -14.98
CA LEU A 245 7.47 -6.46 -15.72
C LEU A 245 6.36 -6.28 -16.77
N GLY A 246 5.63 -5.17 -16.72
CA GLY A 246 4.55 -4.83 -17.65
C GLY A 246 3.17 -5.30 -17.21
N ILE A 247 2.97 -5.64 -15.94
CA ILE A 247 1.66 -5.89 -15.35
C ILE A 247 1.12 -4.54 -14.85
N PRO A 248 -0.04 -4.04 -15.33
CA PRO A 248 -0.58 -2.78 -14.82
C PRO A 248 -0.90 -2.92 -13.33
N ALA A 249 -0.42 -1.97 -12.51
CA ALA A 249 -0.53 -2.05 -11.06
C ALA A 249 -0.72 -0.68 -10.40
N ARG A 250 -1.39 -0.65 -9.26
CA ARG A 250 -1.58 0.55 -8.43
C ARG A 250 -1.56 0.21 -6.93
N PRO A 251 -0.96 1.05 -6.07
CA PRO A 251 -1.14 0.90 -4.64
C PRO A 251 -2.56 1.28 -4.25
N VAL A 252 -3.10 0.59 -3.25
CA VAL A 252 -4.42 0.85 -2.68
C VAL A 252 -4.29 0.91 -1.17
N THR A 253 -4.83 1.96 -0.57
CA THR A 253 -4.92 2.12 0.88
C THR A 253 -6.34 1.82 1.33
N VAL A 254 -6.51 0.97 2.33
CA VAL A 254 -7.75 0.86 3.12
C VAL A 254 -7.53 1.53 4.48
N PHE A 255 -8.53 2.23 5.00
CA PHE A 255 -8.51 2.78 6.37
C PHE A 255 -9.37 1.93 7.30
N ASP A 256 -9.01 1.87 8.58
CA ASP A 256 -9.58 0.93 9.56
C ASP A 256 -9.55 -0.51 9.01
N SER A 257 -8.36 -0.96 8.60
CA SER A 257 -8.16 -2.31 8.05
C SER A 257 -8.18 -3.33 9.16
N ALA A 258 -9.02 -4.34 9.03
CA ALA A 258 -9.02 -5.47 9.95
C ALA A 258 -7.82 -6.38 9.71
N HIS A 259 -7.28 -6.96 10.76
CA HIS A 259 -6.44 -8.15 10.70
C HIS A 259 -7.13 -9.21 11.58
N ASP A 260 -8.00 -10.00 10.93
CA ASP A 260 -8.77 -11.10 11.51
C ASP A 260 -7.90 -12.36 11.56
N THR A 261 -7.48 -12.73 12.77
CA THR A 261 -6.57 -13.85 13.02
C THR A 261 -7.31 -15.18 13.19
N GLU A 262 -8.60 -15.13 13.52
CA GLU A 262 -9.45 -16.31 13.71
C GLU A 262 -10.14 -16.77 12.42
N GLU A 263 -10.04 -15.96 11.36
CA GLU A 263 -10.67 -16.15 10.05
C GLU A 263 -12.20 -16.31 10.13
N ASN A 264 -12.82 -15.58 11.04
CA ASN A 264 -14.24 -15.71 11.41
C ASN A 264 -15.11 -14.54 10.89
N LEU A 265 -14.53 -13.57 10.16
CA LEU A 265 -15.15 -12.34 9.63
C LEU A 265 -15.62 -11.35 10.70
N THR A 266 -15.18 -11.52 11.94
CA THR A 266 -15.44 -10.62 13.05
C THR A 266 -14.13 -10.18 13.70
N LEU A 267 -14.16 -9.08 14.45
CA LEU A 267 -13.04 -8.64 15.28
C LEU A 267 -13.53 -8.43 16.70
N ASP A 268 -12.93 -9.17 17.63
CA ASP A 268 -13.33 -9.10 19.04
C ASP A 268 -12.42 -8.12 19.80
N VAL A 269 -12.99 -7.03 20.30
CA VAL A 269 -12.28 -6.04 21.13
C VAL A 269 -12.81 -6.06 22.55
N TYR A 270 -11.93 -6.35 23.49
CA TYR A 270 -12.27 -6.42 24.91
C TYR A 270 -11.85 -5.15 25.64
N VAL A 271 -12.78 -4.53 26.38
CA VAL A 271 -12.55 -3.34 27.21
C VAL A 271 -12.97 -3.61 28.65
N ASN A 272 -12.33 -2.96 29.62
CA ASN A 272 -12.73 -3.01 31.02
C ASN A 272 -13.70 -1.87 31.40
N GLU A 273 -14.09 -1.79 32.68
CA GLU A 273 -15.01 -0.78 33.23
C GLU A 273 -14.53 0.68 33.11
N MET A 274 -13.26 0.91 32.77
CA MET A 274 -12.68 2.22 32.52
C MET A 274 -12.53 2.55 31.03
N GLY A 275 -12.96 1.66 30.14
CA GLY A 275 -12.76 1.79 28.69
C GLY A 275 -11.34 1.45 28.24
N LYS A 276 -10.53 0.84 29.11
CA LYS A 276 -9.19 0.40 28.74
C LYS A 276 -9.30 -0.94 28.02
N THR A 277 -8.65 -1.05 26.86
CA THR A 277 -8.54 -2.32 26.13
C THR A 277 -7.82 -3.37 26.99
N VAL A 278 -8.20 -4.64 26.82
CA VAL A 278 -7.63 -5.78 27.55
C VAL A 278 -6.78 -6.59 26.56
N PRO A 279 -5.46 -6.34 26.47
CA PRO A 279 -4.65 -6.88 25.37
C PRO A 279 -4.57 -8.40 25.34
N ASN A 280 -4.59 -9.06 26.50
CA ASN A 280 -4.41 -10.51 26.61
C ASN A 280 -5.66 -11.33 26.22
N LYS A 281 -6.63 -10.73 25.50
CA LYS A 281 -7.91 -11.37 25.16
C LYS A 281 -8.20 -11.41 23.66
N THR A 282 -7.43 -10.72 22.84
CA THR A 282 -7.61 -10.74 21.39
C THR A 282 -6.25 -10.60 20.72
N ASP A 283 -6.03 -11.43 19.71
CA ASP A 283 -4.89 -11.33 18.81
C ASP A 283 -5.26 -10.49 17.55
N ASP A 284 -6.55 -10.15 17.39
CA ASP A 284 -7.02 -9.30 16.31
C ASP A 284 -6.54 -7.87 16.47
N SER A 285 -6.31 -7.21 15.33
CA SER A 285 -5.94 -5.79 15.33
C SER A 285 -6.68 -5.02 14.24
N ILE A 286 -6.86 -3.72 14.48
CA ILE A 286 -7.41 -2.79 13.50
C ILE A 286 -6.33 -1.76 13.23
N TRP A 287 -5.79 -1.81 12.01
CA TRP A 287 -4.78 -0.88 11.55
C TRP A 287 -5.48 0.39 11.07
N ASN A 288 -4.98 1.56 11.49
CA ASN A 288 -5.54 2.85 11.06
C ASN A 288 -5.61 2.96 9.54
N PHE A 289 -4.59 2.40 8.87
CA PHE A 289 -4.61 2.11 7.46
C PHE A 289 -3.72 0.91 7.14
N HIS A 290 -4.02 0.25 6.03
CA HIS A 290 -3.18 -0.76 5.42
C HIS A 290 -3.06 -0.50 3.92
N VAL A 291 -1.95 -0.90 3.32
CA VAL A 291 -1.65 -0.63 1.91
C VAL A 291 -1.19 -1.91 1.23
N TRP A 292 -1.89 -2.29 0.15
CA TRP A 292 -1.52 -3.39 -0.74
C TRP A 292 -1.38 -2.89 -2.19
N THR A 293 -1.11 -3.81 -3.12
CA THR A 293 -1.08 -3.52 -4.56
C THR A 293 -2.24 -4.20 -5.26
N GLU A 294 -2.94 -3.50 -6.13
CA GLU A 294 -3.82 -4.13 -7.12
C GLU A 294 -3.07 -4.35 -8.44
N ALA A 295 -3.26 -5.51 -9.06
CA ALA A 295 -2.69 -5.89 -10.33
C ALA A 295 -3.80 -6.25 -11.34
N TRP A 296 -3.73 -5.70 -12.56
CA TRP A 296 -4.73 -5.94 -13.61
C TRP A 296 -4.39 -7.18 -14.44
N MET A 297 -5.27 -8.17 -14.43
CA MET A 297 -5.11 -9.39 -15.22
C MET A 297 -6.42 -10.16 -15.43
N LYS A 298 -6.44 -11.04 -16.44
CA LYS A 298 -7.46 -12.08 -16.58
C LYS A 298 -7.22 -13.21 -15.57
N ARG A 299 -8.29 -13.83 -15.10
CA ARG A 299 -8.32 -14.99 -14.20
C ARG A 299 -8.86 -16.21 -14.94
N MET A 300 -8.07 -16.70 -15.89
CA MET A 300 -8.40 -17.90 -16.68
C MET A 300 -8.50 -19.18 -15.84
N ASP A 301 -7.97 -19.13 -14.61
CA ASP A 301 -8.06 -20.16 -13.58
C ASP A 301 -9.39 -20.13 -12.80
N LEU A 302 -10.19 -19.07 -12.94
CA LEU A 302 -11.46 -18.86 -12.23
C LEU A 302 -12.67 -18.76 -13.17
N PRO A 303 -13.90 -18.88 -12.64
CA PRO A 303 -15.12 -18.61 -13.41
C PRO A 303 -15.18 -17.16 -13.94
N PRO A 304 -15.93 -16.91 -15.04
CA PRO A 304 -16.12 -15.57 -15.58
C PRO A 304 -16.62 -14.56 -14.54
N GLY A 305 -16.13 -13.32 -14.63
CA GLY A 305 -16.47 -12.24 -13.70
C GLY A 305 -15.45 -11.99 -12.59
N ASN A 306 -14.30 -12.68 -12.62
CA ASN A 306 -13.18 -12.48 -11.70
C ASN A 306 -11.94 -11.83 -12.35
N ASP A 307 -12.03 -11.45 -13.63
CA ASP A 307 -11.00 -10.66 -14.33
C ASP A 307 -10.89 -9.24 -13.76
N GLY A 308 -9.83 -8.52 -14.12
CA GLY A 308 -9.62 -7.12 -13.80
C GLY A 308 -8.66 -6.94 -12.63
N TRP A 309 -8.98 -6.05 -11.69
CA TRP A 309 -8.14 -5.77 -10.53
C TRP A 309 -8.11 -6.94 -9.54
N GLN A 310 -6.91 -7.35 -9.17
CA GLN A 310 -6.64 -8.40 -8.20
C GLN A 310 -5.77 -7.84 -7.07
N VAL A 311 -6.16 -8.05 -5.82
CA VAL A 311 -5.36 -7.69 -4.64
C VAL A 311 -4.15 -8.61 -4.54
N VAL A 312 -2.97 -8.04 -4.44
CA VAL A 312 -1.70 -8.74 -4.14
C VAL A 312 -1.02 -7.95 -3.04
N ASP A 313 -0.78 -8.60 -1.90
CA ASP A 313 -0.11 -7.97 -0.77
C ASP A 313 1.26 -8.61 -0.52
N GLY A 314 2.27 -7.73 -0.45
CA GLY A 314 3.64 -8.10 -0.12
C GLY A 314 3.97 -8.00 1.37
N THR A 315 3.05 -7.45 2.17
CA THR A 315 3.18 -7.33 3.63
C THR A 315 3.02 -8.71 4.27
N PRO A 316 3.98 -9.16 5.10
CA PRO A 316 3.90 -10.49 5.70
C PRO A 316 2.95 -10.49 6.92
N GLN A 317 1.66 -10.64 6.67
CA GLN A 317 0.63 -10.82 7.71
C GLN A 317 0.34 -12.31 7.92
N GLU A 318 -0.34 -12.94 6.95
CA GLU A 318 -0.77 -14.33 7.06
C GLU A 318 0.01 -15.28 6.14
N LEU A 319 0.07 -16.55 6.54
CA LEU A 319 0.63 -17.63 5.74
C LEU A 319 -0.42 -18.17 4.77
N SER A 320 -0.16 -18.06 3.48
CA SER A 320 -0.94 -18.73 2.44
C SER A 320 -0.12 -19.88 1.83
N GLN A 321 -0.62 -21.11 2.00
CA GLN A 321 0.05 -22.32 1.51
C GLN A 321 1.51 -22.47 2.00
N GLY A 322 1.76 -22.05 3.25
CA GLY A 322 3.08 -22.13 3.89
C GLY A 322 4.06 -21.01 3.53
N LEU A 323 3.61 -19.98 2.81
CA LEU A 323 4.41 -18.80 2.47
C LEU A 323 3.69 -17.53 2.94
N TYR A 324 4.43 -16.55 3.46
CA TYR A 324 3.95 -15.19 3.70
C TYR A 324 3.69 -14.50 2.37
N CYS A 325 2.47 -14.64 1.86
CA CYS A 325 2.00 -14.07 0.62
C CYS A 325 0.47 -13.99 0.65
N CYS A 326 -0.10 -13.00 -0.04
CA CYS A 326 -1.54 -12.82 -0.12
C CYS A 326 -1.94 -12.43 -1.55
N GLY A 327 -2.96 -13.12 -2.09
CA GLY A 327 -3.52 -12.91 -3.42
C GLY A 327 -2.77 -13.65 -4.54
N PRO A 328 -3.13 -13.45 -5.82
CA PRO A 328 -4.11 -12.49 -6.33
C PRO A 328 -5.57 -12.80 -5.93
N SER A 329 -6.20 -11.91 -5.18
CA SER A 329 -7.62 -12.01 -4.77
C SER A 329 -8.48 -11.14 -5.69
N PRO A 330 -9.50 -11.67 -6.39
CA PRO A 330 -10.32 -10.85 -7.28
C PRO A 330 -11.11 -9.81 -6.48
N VAL A 331 -10.94 -8.52 -6.79
CA VAL A 331 -11.71 -7.44 -6.16
C VAL A 331 -13.22 -7.64 -6.37
N ALA A 332 -13.61 -8.18 -7.52
CA ALA A 332 -14.99 -8.55 -7.81
C ALA A 332 -15.53 -9.69 -6.93
N ALA A 333 -14.67 -10.61 -6.49
CA ALA A 333 -15.06 -11.68 -5.57
C ALA A 333 -15.21 -11.16 -4.14
N VAL A 334 -14.28 -10.29 -3.71
CA VAL A 334 -14.36 -9.58 -2.42
C VAL A 334 -15.69 -8.82 -2.33
N ARG A 335 -16.03 -8.01 -3.34
CA ARG A 335 -17.30 -7.26 -3.37
C ARG A 335 -18.55 -8.11 -3.23
N LYS A 336 -18.51 -9.36 -3.72
CA LYS A 336 -19.66 -10.26 -3.74
C LYS A 336 -19.68 -11.26 -2.58
N GLY A 337 -18.73 -11.18 -1.64
CA GLY A 337 -18.62 -12.15 -0.54
C GLY A 337 -18.28 -13.57 -0.99
N ASN A 338 -17.66 -13.73 -2.18
CA ASN A 338 -17.23 -15.04 -2.69
C ASN A 338 -15.87 -15.42 -2.10
N ILE A 339 -15.83 -15.61 -0.78
CA ILE A 339 -14.60 -15.68 0.04
C ILE A 339 -13.65 -16.84 -0.26
N PHE A 340 -14.11 -17.89 -0.94
CA PHE A 340 -13.28 -19.03 -1.36
C PHE A 340 -12.76 -18.93 -2.80
N MET A 341 -12.99 -17.81 -3.48
CA MET A 341 -12.40 -17.58 -4.78
C MET A 341 -10.88 -17.37 -4.60
N GLY A 342 -10.06 -18.24 -5.20
CA GLY A 342 -8.62 -18.18 -4.99
C GLY A 342 -8.02 -16.88 -5.53
N TYR A 343 -6.98 -16.32 -4.92
CA TYR A 343 -6.33 -16.75 -3.67
C TYR A 343 -6.76 -15.83 -2.53
N ASP A 344 -6.72 -16.33 -1.28
CA ASP A 344 -6.75 -15.52 -0.04
C ASP A 344 -7.92 -14.52 0.11
N THR A 345 -9.00 -14.69 -0.68
CA THR A 345 -10.12 -13.74 -0.73
C THR A 345 -10.83 -13.63 0.60
N LYS A 346 -10.88 -14.68 1.42
CA LYS A 346 -11.47 -14.62 2.77
C LYS A 346 -10.74 -13.60 3.65
N PHE A 347 -9.41 -13.66 3.69
CA PHE A 347 -8.60 -12.72 4.46
C PHE A 347 -8.84 -11.29 3.97
N VAL A 348 -8.67 -11.04 2.67
CA VAL A 348 -8.91 -9.71 2.06
C VAL A 348 -10.34 -9.21 2.27
N TYR A 349 -11.33 -10.11 2.32
CA TYR A 349 -12.70 -9.77 2.63
C TYR A 349 -12.86 -9.30 4.08
N SER A 350 -12.27 -10.01 5.05
CA SER A 350 -12.24 -9.58 6.45
C SER A 350 -11.60 -8.20 6.60
N GLU A 351 -10.48 -7.94 5.91
CA GLU A 351 -9.77 -6.64 5.96
C GLU A 351 -10.67 -5.43 5.68
N VAL A 352 -11.73 -5.61 4.87
CA VAL A 352 -12.61 -4.51 4.44
C VAL A 352 -14.07 -4.62 4.91
N ASN A 353 -14.52 -5.78 5.42
CA ASN A 353 -15.93 -6.03 5.78
C ASN A 353 -16.14 -6.63 7.18
N ALA A 354 -15.10 -6.91 7.95
CA ALA A 354 -15.29 -7.55 9.26
C ALA A 354 -16.19 -6.72 10.19
N ASP A 355 -17.12 -7.39 10.89
CA ASP A 355 -17.91 -6.74 11.94
C ASP A 355 -17.09 -6.66 13.23
N LYS A 356 -17.05 -5.50 13.88
CA LYS A 356 -16.33 -5.30 15.13
C LYS A 356 -17.24 -5.50 16.33
N LEU A 357 -16.91 -6.45 17.20
CA LEU A 357 -17.64 -6.74 18.43
C LEU A 357 -16.88 -6.15 19.61
N VAL A 358 -17.54 -5.29 20.38
CA VAL A 358 -16.93 -4.69 21.57
C VAL A 358 -17.48 -5.39 22.81
N TRP A 359 -16.62 -6.01 23.60
CA TRP A 359 -16.95 -6.77 24.79
C TRP A 359 -16.50 -6.05 26.06
N LEU A 360 -17.38 -5.97 27.06
CA LEU A 360 -17.05 -5.51 28.39
C LEU A 360 -16.57 -6.66 29.27
N VAL A 361 -15.44 -6.47 29.92
CA VAL A 361 -14.85 -7.37 30.90
C VAL A 361 -15.00 -6.75 32.29
N ARG A 362 -15.77 -7.40 33.17
CA ARG A 362 -15.93 -7.02 34.59
C ARG A 362 -15.40 -8.10 35.51
N SER A 363 -14.94 -7.70 36.69
CA SER A 363 -14.67 -8.63 37.80
C SER A 363 -15.85 -8.60 38.76
N VAL A 364 -16.60 -9.70 38.85
CA VAL A 364 -17.77 -9.86 39.72
C VAL A 364 -17.51 -11.05 40.65
N ASP A 365 -17.49 -10.80 41.96
CA ASP A 365 -17.22 -11.84 42.99
C ASP A 365 -15.89 -12.59 42.77
N GLY A 366 -14.87 -11.90 42.25
CA GLY A 366 -13.57 -12.48 41.92
C GLY A 366 -13.57 -13.37 40.67
N ARG A 367 -14.65 -13.40 39.90
CA ARG A 367 -14.75 -14.06 38.59
C ARG A 367 -14.90 -13.04 37.49
N GLU A 368 -14.28 -13.34 36.35
CA GLU A 368 -14.44 -12.52 35.17
C GLU A 368 -15.79 -12.77 34.51
N LYS A 369 -16.52 -11.69 34.21
CA LYS A 369 -17.77 -11.71 33.44
C LYS A 369 -17.57 -10.90 32.17
N VAL A 370 -17.81 -11.54 31.03
CA VAL A 370 -17.73 -10.93 29.71
C VAL A 370 -19.13 -10.72 29.14
N SER A 371 -19.41 -9.54 28.61
CA SER A 371 -20.71 -9.22 27.99
C SER A 371 -20.53 -8.30 26.79
N LEU A 372 -21.26 -8.56 25.70
CA LEU A 372 -21.22 -7.76 24.49
C LEU A 372 -21.80 -6.36 24.74
N LEU A 373 -21.12 -5.30 24.31
CA LEU A 373 -21.57 -3.90 24.41
C LEU A 373 -22.18 -3.36 23.12
N SER A 374 -21.55 -3.71 21.99
CA SER A 374 -21.94 -3.25 20.66
C SER A 374 -21.44 -4.22 19.59
N VAL A 375 -22.14 -4.21 18.46
CA VAL A 375 -21.70 -4.78 17.18
C VAL A 375 -21.65 -3.61 16.21
N GLU A 376 -20.45 -3.28 15.77
CA GLU A 376 -20.18 -2.19 14.83
C GLU A 376 -19.97 -2.80 13.45
N THR A 377 -20.95 -2.61 12.57
CA THR A 377 -20.98 -3.27 11.28
C THR A 377 -20.41 -2.43 10.13
N MET A 378 -20.06 -1.17 10.42
CA MET A 378 -19.63 -0.16 9.45
C MET A 378 -18.27 0.45 9.81
N SER A 379 -17.57 -0.13 10.80
CA SER A 379 -16.33 0.44 11.36
C SER A 379 -15.10 0.13 10.52
N ILE A 380 -15.10 -0.99 9.79
CA ILE A 380 -13.94 -1.52 9.06
C ILE A 380 -13.97 -1.13 7.59
N GLY A 381 -12.80 -1.00 6.96
CA GLY A 381 -12.68 -0.91 5.51
C GLY A 381 -13.18 0.40 4.91
N LYS A 382 -12.78 1.54 5.49
CA LYS A 382 -13.25 2.86 5.08
C LYS A 382 -12.34 3.49 4.01
N ASN A 383 -12.92 4.38 3.21
CA ASN A 383 -12.23 5.26 2.26
C ASN A 383 -11.13 4.55 1.46
N ILE A 384 -11.43 3.39 0.88
CA ILE A 384 -10.45 2.62 0.11
C ILE A 384 -9.99 3.50 -1.06
N SER A 385 -8.71 3.81 -1.12
CA SER A 385 -8.16 4.94 -1.87
C SER A 385 -7.01 4.53 -2.77
N THR A 386 -6.98 5.10 -3.96
CA THR A 386 -5.84 5.04 -4.87
C THR A 386 -5.66 6.37 -5.60
N LYS A 387 -4.53 6.55 -6.29
CA LYS A 387 -4.30 7.76 -7.09
C LYS A 387 -5.21 7.72 -8.32
N ALA A 388 -5.88 8.84 -8.61
CA ALA A 388 -6.66 8.99 -9.83
C ALA A 388 -5.77 8.92 -11.08
N ALA A 389 -6.24 8.26 -12.14
CA ALA A 389 -5.51 8.20 -13.40
C ALA A 389 -5.27 9.61 -13.96
N GLY A 390 -4.02 9.90 -14.34
CA GLY A 390 -3.61 11.18 -14.92
C GLY A 390 -3.66 12.37 -13.96
N GLN A 391 -4.05 12.19 -12.70
CA GLN A 391 -4.32 13.29 -11.77
C GLN A 391 -3.65 13.04 -10.42
N ASP A 392 -3.03 14.08 -9.87
CA ASP A 392 -2.39 14.07 -8.56
C ASP A 392 -3.42 14.32 -7.45
N ARG A 393 -4.45 13.46 -7.40
CA ARG A 393 -5.52 13.50 -6.37
C ARG A 393 -6.02 12.11 -6.01
N ARG A 394 -6.59 12.00 -4.82
CA ARG A 394 -7.24 10.79 -4.32
C ARG A 394 -8.46 10.42 -5.16
N SER A 395 -8.56 9.14 -5.50
CA SER A 395 -9.78 8.49 -6.01
C SER A 395 -10.29 7.50 -4.98
N ASP A 396 -11.55 7.64 -4.58
CA ASP A 396 -12.22 6.69 -3.70
C ASP A 396 -12.76 5.51 -4.52
N ILE A 397 -12.32 4.31 -4.17
CA ILE A 397 -12.70 3.04 -4.81
C ILE A 397 -13.38 2.09 -3.83
N THR A 398 -13.89 2.57 -2.69
CA THR A 398 -14.59 1.73 -1.67
C THR A 398 -15.72 0.92 -2.29
N HIS A 399 -16.47 1.54 -3.21
CA HIS A 399 -17.54 0.90 -3.95
C HIS A 399 -17.08 -0.30 -4.79
N GLN A 400 -15.79 -0.42 -5.14
CA GLN A 400 -15.27 -1.57 -5.89
C GLN A 400 -15.11 -2.81 -5.00
N TYR A 401 -14.97 -2.61 -3.68
CA TYR A 401 -14.70 -3.66 -2.69
C TYR A 401 -15.92 -4.07 -1.89
N LYS A 402 -16.90 -3.17 -1.70
CA LYS A 402 -18.12 -3.46 -0.93
C LYS A 402 -19.29 -2.59 -1.35
N PHE A 403 -20.48 -3.03 -0.97
CA PHE A 403 -21.72 -2.28 -1.15
C PHE A 403 -21.80 -1.13 -0.13
N PRO A 404 -22.64 -0.10 -0.37
CA PRO A 404 -22.79 1.02 0.56
C PRO A 404 -23.20 0.55 1.95
N GLU A 405 -22.51 1.04 2.97
CA GLU A 405 -22.78 0.72 4.37
C GLU A 405 -24.24 1.02 4.74
N GLY A 406 -24.91 0.07 5.40
CA GLY A 406 -26.32 0.17 5.80
C GLY A 406 -27.33 -0.14 4.68
N SER A 407 -26.87 -0.53 3.48
CA SER A 407 -27.74 -1.07 2.44
C SER A 407 -28.14 -2.53 2.71
N ALA A 408 -29.24 -2.99 2.10
CA ALA A 408 -29.67 -4.38 2.22
C ALA A 408 -28.67 -5.33 1.56
N GLU A 409 -28.15 -4.93 0.39
CA GLU A 409 -27.19 -5.70 -0.40
C GLU A 409 -25.89 -5.95 0.36
N GLU A 410 -25.44 -4.96 1.13
CA GLU A 410 -24.24 -5.08 1.97
C GLU A 410 -24.42 -6.18 3.04
N ARG A 411 -25.55 -6.18 3.75
CA ARG A 411 -25.85 -7.24 4.72
C ARG A 411 -26.10 -8.60 4.07
N GLU A 412 -26.79 -8.65 2.94
CA GLU A 412 -26.99 -9.91 2.19
C GLU A 412 -25.66 -10.55 1.78
N VAL A 413 -24.68 -9.75 1.38
CA VAL A 413 -23.34 -10.22 1.02
C VAL A 413 -22.56 -10.71 2.25
N MET A 414 -22.66 -10.02 3.39
CA MET A 414 -22.07 -10.49 4.64
C MET A 414 -22.70 -11.81 5.10
N ASP A 415 -24.02 -11.94 5.05
CA ASP A 415 -24.74 -13.16 5.41
C ASP A 415 -24.40 -14.31 4.44
N HIS A 416 -24.25 -14.02 3.15
CA HIS A 416 -23.74 -14.98 2.17
C HIS A 416 -22.33 -15.44 2.53
N ALA A 417 -21.40 -14.53 2.83
CA ALA A 417 -20.03 -14.87 3.24
C ALA A 417 -20.01 -15.74 4.51
N PHE A 418 -20.80 -15.40 5.53
CA PHE A 418 -20.96 -16.23 6.73
C PHE A 418 -21.56 -17.61 6.43
N SER A 419 -22.51 -17.71 5.50
CA SER A 419 -23.14 -18.98 5.13
C SER A 419 -22.15 -19.98 4.52
N LEU A 420 -21.03 -19.48 3.99
CA LEU A 420 -19.94 -20.30 3.47
C LEU A 420 -19.02 -20.83 4.59
N LEU A 421 -19.07 -20.23 5.79
CA LEU A 421 -18.30 -20.66 6.94
C LEU A 421 -19.00 -21.77 7.73
N SER A 422 -18.22 -22.54 8.47
CA SER A 422 -18.73 -23.61 9.36
C SER A 422 -19.15 -23.08 10.75
N PHE A 423 -18.97 -21.79 11.00
CA PHE A 423 -19.26 -21.15 12.28
C PHE A 423 -20.65 -20.55 12.31
N LYS A 424 -21.33 -20.62 13.45
CA LYS A 424 -22.59 -19.90 13.66
C LYS A 424 -22.28 -18.52 14.25
N ARG A 425 -22.94 -17.50 13.71
CA ARG A 425 -22.93 -16.14 14.25
C ARG A 425 -23.79 -16.08 15.52
N GLU A 426 -23.24 -16.53 16.64
CA GLU A 426 -23.96 -16.60 17.93
C GLU A 426 -23.58 -15.42 18.84
N HIS A 427 -24.04 -14.22 18.48
CA HIS A 427 -23.93 -13.05 19.35
C HIS A 427 -25.30 -12.41 19.56
N THR A 428 -25.73 -12.32 20.82
CA THR A 428 -26.97 -11.62 21.18
C THR A 428 -26.62 -10.22 21.64
N ILE A 429 -27.02 -9.21 20.87
CA ILE A 429 -26.87 -7.81 21.28
C ILE A 429 -27.81 -7.57 22.48
N PRO A 430 -27.31 -7.06 23.62
CA PRO A 430 -28.18 -6.75 24.75
C PRO A 430 -29.17 -5.65 24.38
N THR A 431 -30.45 -5.86 24.67
CA THR A 431 -31.46 -4.81 24.55
C THR A 431 -31.19 -3.72 25.59
N LYS A 432 -30.92 -2.50 25.12
CA LYS A 432 -30.70 -1.33 25.98
C LYS A 432 -32.03 -0.68 26.37
N GLU A 433 -32.29 -0.51 27.66
CA GLU A 433 -33.53 0.07 28.18
C GLU A 433 -33.43 1.58 28.40
N ASN A 434 -32.22 2.10 28.67
CA ASN A 434 -32.00 3.48 29.09
C ASN A 434 -31.20 4.29 28.05
N LEU A 435 -30.16 3.71 27.47
CA LEU A 435 -29.19 4.38 26.61
C LEU A 435 -29.53 4.15 25.13
N LEU A 436 -29.48 5.23 24.34
CA LEU A 436 -29.68 5.18 22.89
C LEU A 436 -28.36 5.25 22.14
N GLU A 437 -27.57 6.27 22.44
CA GLU A 437 -26.41 6.63 21.63
C GLU A 437 -25.42 7.42 22.48
N LEU A 438 -24.13 7.19 22.24
CA LEU A 438 -23.03 7.97 22.77
C LEU A 438 -22.26 8.55 21.58
N LEU A 439 -22.14 9.86 21.54
CA LEU A 439 -21.45 10.59 20.49
C LEU A 439 -20.28 11.35 21.08
N VAL A 440 -19.12 11.26 20.43
CA VAL A 440 -17.92 11.99 20.83
C VAL A 440 -17.46 12.86 19.67
N GLN A 441 -17.19 14.13 19.95
CA GLN A 441 -16.61 15.03 18.95
C GLN A 441 -15.11 14.75 18.82
N GLU A 442 -14.70 14.28 17.65
CA GLU A 442 -13.31 13.95 17.30
C GLU A 442 -12.71 15.11 16.48
N GLU A 443 -12.00 16.03 17.13
CA GLU A 443 -11.27 17.11 16.43
C GLU A 443 -9.77 16.76 16.30
N PRO A 444 -9.11 17.18 15.20
CA PRO A 444 -7.66 17.06 15.08
C PRO A 444 -6.93 17.74 16.24
N VAL A 445 -5.85 17.11 16.71
CA VAL A 445 -5.08 17.60 17.85
C VAL A 445 -3.93 18.46 17.36
N VAL A 446 -3.87 19.70 17.84
CA VAL A 446 -2.64 20.50 17.74
C VAL A 446 -1.70 20.03 18.83
N MET A 447 -0.52 19.57 18.42
CA MET A 447 0.46 19.03 19.34
C MET A 447 0.89 20.08 20.38
N GLY A 448 0.71 19.74 21.66
CA GLY A 448 0.91 20.64 22.80
C GLY A 448 -0.39 21.11 23.46
N ASP A 449 -1.55 20.94 22.82
CA ASP A 449 -2.84 21.29 23.42
C ASP A 449 -3.39 20.16 24.34
N PRO A 450 -4.18 20.50 25.37
CA PRO A 450 -4.96 19.53 26.14
C PRO A 450 -5.96 18.80 25.24
N LEU A 451 -6.25 17.53 25.55
CA LEU A 451 -7.25 16.75 24.83
C LEU A 451 -8.61 16.97 25.50
N ASN A 452 -9.55 17.60 24.79
CA ASN A 452 -10.90 17.85 25.28
C ASN A 452 -11.92 17.05 24.47
N PHE A 453 -12.58 16.10 25.12
CA PHE A 453 -13.61 15.27 24.51
C PHE A 453 -14.99 15.79 24.90
N SER A 454 -15.70 16.36 23.93
CA SER A 454 -17.12 16.70 24.08
C SER A 454 -17.95 15.45 23.82
N VAL A 455 -18.55 14.92 24.89
CA VAL A 455 -19.31 13.67 24.90
C VAL A 455 -20.78 14.00 25.03
N THR A 456 -21.58 13.61 24.04
CA THR A 456 -23.04 13.76 24.04
C THR A 456 -23.71 12.41 24.20
N LEU A 457 -24.54 12.28 25.24
CA LEU A 457 -25.31 11.09 25.52
C LEU A 457 -26.78 11.31 25.19
N ARG A 458 -27.38 10.37 24.45
CA ARG A 458 -28.82 10.31 24.19
C ARG A 458 -29.46 9.12 24.91
N ARG A 459 -30.62 9.34 25.53
CA ARG A 459 -31.31 8.37 26.39
C ARG A 459 -32.80 8.22 26.05
N LYS A 460 -33.38 7.06 26.38
CA LYS A 460 -34.81 6.76 26.27
C LYS A 460 -35.61 7.40 27.41
N ALA A 461 -35.11 7.27 28.64
CA ALA A 461 -35.83 7.67 29.84
C ALA A 461 -35.71 9.19 30.09
N ALA A 462 -36.85 9.83 30.41
CA ALA A 462 -36.90 11.22 30.91
C ALA A 462 -36.77 11.29 32.44
N THR A 463 -36.42 10.18 33.09
CA THR A 463 -36.16 10.13 34.53
C THR A 463 -34.72 10.53 34.84
N PRO A 464 -34.49 11.26 35.96
CA PRO A 464 -33.15 11.51 36.44
C PRO A 464 -32.41 10.19 36.69
N GLN A 465 -31.22 10.05 36.12
CA GLN A 465 -30.32 8.91 36.37
C GLN A 465 -28.91 9.43 36.65
N THR A 466 -28.18 8.67 37.46
CA THR A 466 -26.79 8.95 37.77
C THR A 466 -25.92 8.22 36.76
N ILE A 467 -25.17 8.99 35.98
CA ILE A 467 -24.38 8.45 34.87
C ILE A 467 -22.92 8.71 35.13
N THR A 468 -22.13 7.65 35.04
CA THR A 468 -20.68 7.70 35.14
C THR A 468 -20.10 7.62 33.75
N PHE A 469 -19.41 8.69 33.34
CA PHE A 469 -18.60 8.70 32.13
C PHE A 469 -17.18 8.30 32.50
N SER A 470 -16.65 7.28 31.85
CA SER A 470 -15.25 6.86 31.98
C SER A 470 -14.58 6.88 30.62
N GLY A 471 -13.29 7.16 30.57
CA GLY A 471 -12.51 7.07 29.34
C GLY A 471 -11.07 6.72 29.62
N SER A 472 -10.48 5.94 28.71
CA SER A 472 -9.10 5.52 28.77
C SER A 472 -8.50 5.66 27.37
N PHE A 473 -7.37 6.36 27.29
CA PHE A 473 -6.67 6.58 26.03
C PHE A 473 -5.23 6.11 26.10
N ASP A 474 -4.75 5.65 24.96
CA ASP A 474 -3.38 5.26 24.73
C ASP A 474 -2.83 6.00 23.52
N LEU A 475 -1.54 6.28 23.55
CA LEU A 475 -0.76 6.56 22.37
C LEU A 475 -0.47 5.22 21.69
N GLN A 476 -0.83 5.07 20.43
CA GLN A 476 -0.68 3.84 19.67
C GLN A 476 0.08 4.10 18.36
N SER A 477 0.80 3.09 17.88
CA SER A 477 1.30 3.08 16.50
C SER A 477 0.15 2.93 15.51
N TYR A 478 0.41 3.12 14.22
CA TYR A 478 -0.64 3.02 13.21
C TYR A 478 -1.27 1.62 13.07
N THR A 479 -0.61 0.57 13.58
CA THR A 479 -1.14 -0.81 13.62
C THR A 479 -1.94 -1.13 14.87
N GLY A 480 -2.13 -0.16 15.78
CA GLY A 480 -2.87 -0.34 17.04
C GLY A 480 -2.01 -0.79 18.22
N ARG A 481 -0.71 -1.04 18.03
CA ARG A 481 0.18 -1.38 19.15
C ARG A 481 0.32 -0.19 20.11
N GLN A 482 0.09 -0.44 21.40
CA GLN A 482 0.25 0.54 22.46
C GLN A 482 1.71 0.99 22.60
N LEU A 483 1.92 2.30 22.59
CA LEU A 483 3.19 2.98 22.82
C LEU A 483 3.24 3.49 24.27
N ALA A 484 2.26 4.31 24.67
CA ALA A 484 2.17 4.87 26.01
C ALA A 484 0.72 4.93 26.50
N HIS A 485 0.50 4.82 27.81
CA HIS A 485 -0.82 5.01 28.42
C HIS A 485 -1.01 6.46 28.84
N LEU A 486 -2.06 7.13 28.35
CA LEU A 486 -2.32 8.55 28.62
C LEU A 486 -3.09 8.78 29.92
N GLY A 487 -3.63 7.70 30.51
CA GLY A 487 -4.39 7.74 31.76
C GLY A 487 -5.90 7.59 31.55
N VAL A 488 -6.60 7.54 32.67
CA VAL A 488 -8.04 7.36 32.76
C VAL A 488 -8.69 8.61 33.33
N VAL A 489 -9.82 9.03 32.78
CA VAL A 489 -10.66 10.09 33.33
C VAL A 489 -12.04 9.52 33.63
N GLN A 490 -12.60 9.92 34.76
CA GLN A 490 -13.94 9.53 35.17
C GLN A 490 -14.70 10.74 35.70
N LYS A 491 -15.98 10.86 35.34
CA LYS A 491 -16.86 11.93 35.78
C LYS A 491 -18.28 11.41 35.94
N THR A 492 -18.81 11.52 37.15
CA THR A 492 -20.19 11.14 37.46
C THR A 492 -21.08 12.37 37.52
N VAL A 493 -22.20 12.33 36.81
CA VAL A 493 -23.17 13.43 36.72
C VAL A 493 -24.60 12.89 36.84
N GLN A 494 -25.46 13.65 37.51
CA GLN A 494 -26.90 13.41 37.45
C GLN A 494 -27.45 14.02 36.16
N VAL A 495 -28.02 13.17 35.31
CA VAL A 495 -28.57 13.59 34.02
C VAL A 495 -30.10 13.52 34.07
N GLN A 496 -30.75 14.66 33.83
CA GLN A 496 -32.21 14.77 33.78
C GLN A 496 -32.73 14.80 32.34
N GLU A 497 -32.03 15.50 31.45
CA GLU A 497 -32.43 15.66 30.06
C GLU A 497 -32.22 14.38 29.24
N GLN A 498 -33.00 14.22 28.17
CA GLN A 498 -32.85 13.10 27.23
C GLN A 498 -31.54 13.19 26.43
N VAL A 499 -31.02 14.40 26.25
CA VAL A 499 -29.74 14.67 25.61
C VAL A 499 -28.91 15.49 26.58
N SER A 500 -27.69 15.07 26.85
CA SER A 500 -26.79 15.79 27.74
C SER A 500 -25.36 15.75 27.22
N SER A 501 -24.60 16.81 27.46
CA SER A 501 -23.20 16.88 27.07
C SER A 501 -22.28 17.05 28.28
N VAL A 502 -21.14 16.36 28.25
CA VAL A 502 -20.09 16.48 29.26
C VAL A 502 -18.74 16.60 28.56
N VAL A 503 -17.82 17.37 29.15
CA VAL A 503 -16.44 17.44 28.68
C VAL A 503 -15.55 16.60 29.61
N LEU A 504 -14.74 15.73 29.00
CA LEU A 504 -13.65 14.99 29.64
C LEU A 504 -12.32 15.56 29.12
N THR A 505 -11.39 15.90 30.02
CA THR A 505 -10.14 16.57 29.67
C THR A 505 -8.92 15.77 30.12
N TRP A 506 -7.94 15.64 29.23
CA TRP A 506 -6.59 15.18 29.54
C TRP A 506 -5.60 16.34 29.34
N GLU A 507 -4.71 16.53 30.31
CA GLU A 507 -3.66 17.54 30.22
C GLU A 507 -2.67 17.21 29.09
N ALA A 508 -2.12 18.24 28.42
CA ALA A 508 -1.18 18.03 27.32
C ALA A 508 0.06 17.20 27.72
N SER A 509 0.51 17.35 28.97
CA SER A 509 1.65 16.60 29.52
C SER A 509 1.45 15.08 29.53
N THR A 510 0.21 14.60 29.41
CA THR A 510 -0.09 13.15 29.38
C THR A 510 0.47 12.45 28.17
N TYR A 511 0.56 13.14 27.02
CA TYR A 511 1.06 12.55 25.77
C TYR A 511 2.37 13.18 25.29
N THR A 512 2.61 14.47 25.54
CA THR A 512 3.78 15.17 24.98
C THR A 512 5.11 14.58 25.43
N GLY A 513 5.20 14.07 26.67
CA GLY A 513 6.39 13.41 27.19
C GLY A 513 6.73 12.07 26.54
N SER A 514 5.80 11.48 25.77
CA SER A 514 5.99 10.19 25.10
C SER A 514 6.20 10.31 23.59
N LEU A 515 6.08 11.50 23.01
CA LEU A 515 6.20 11.70 21.55
C LEU A 515 7.62 11.43 21.03
N ASP A 516 8.63 11.73 21.84
CA ASP A 516 10.04 11.58 21.46
C ASP A 516 10.54 10.14 21.58
N ALA A 517 9.76 9.26 22.23
CA ALA A 517 10.16 7.88 22.52
C ALA A 517 9.98 6.93 21.32
N TYR A 518 9.29 7.35 20.26
CA TYR A 518 8.93 6.49 19.13
C TYR A 518 9.22 7.18 17.81
N GLU A 519 9.73 6.41 16.84
CA GLU A 519 10.02 6.94 15.51
C GLU A 519 8.81 6.97 14.57
N ASP A 520 7.81 6.12 14.76
CA ASP A 520 6.58 6.12 13.96
C ASP A 520 5.63 7.28 14.33
N GLU A 521 4.73 7.64 13.41
CA GLU A 521 3.67 8.62 13.70
C GLU A 521 2.64 8.01 14.67
N PRO A 522 2.48 8.59 15.87
CA PRO A 522 1.55 8.05 16.84
C PRO A 522 0.13 8.56 16.63
N VAL A 523 -0.84 7.78 17.10
CA VAL A 523 -2.27 8.10 17.11
C VAL A 523 -2.80 7.97 18.53
N ILE A 524 -3.70 8.85 18.93
CA ILE A 524 -4.36 8.75 20.23
C ILE A 524 -5.63 7.94 20.02
N LYS A 525 -5.75 6.79 20.68
CA LYS A 525 -6.90 5.89 20.52
C LYS A 525 -7.34 5.32 21.85
N GLY A 526 -8.63 5.12 22.01
CA GLY A 526 -9.22 4.67 23.27
C GLY A 526 -10.73 4.53 23.20
N TYR A 527 -11.34 4.29 24.36
CA TYR A 527 -12.79 4.23 24.48
C TYR A 527 -13.28 5.24 25.50
N ILE A 528 -14.43 5.83 25.20
CA ILE A 528 -15.26 6.54 26.17
C ILE A 528 -16.51 5.70 26.41
N MET A 529 -16.88 5.55 27.67
CA MET A 529 -18.02 4.79 28.12
C MET A 529 -18.95 5.65 28.97
N ALA A 530 -20.23 5.30 28.93
CA ALA A 530 -21.24 5.83 29.84
C ALA A 530 -21.99 4.67 30.48
N GLU A 531 -22.05 4.67 31.81
CA GLU A 531 -22.72 3.66 32.63
C GLU A 531 -23.83 4.31 33.45
N VAL A 532 -25.03 3.74 33.38
CA VAL A 532 -26.16 4.09 34.25
C VAL A 532 -25.97 3.35 35.57
N MET A 533 -25.71 4.08 36.66
CA MET A 533 -25.38 3.47 37.96
C MET A 533 -26.54 2.66 38.55
N GLU A 534 -27.78 3.01 38.22
CA GLU A 534 -28.97 2.34 38.74
C GLU A 534 -29.23 0.97 38.08
N THR A 535 -28.78 0.76 36.84
CA THR A 535 -29.05 -0.46 36.06
C THR A 535 -27.80 -1.21 35.61
N ASN A 536 -26.62 -0.62 35.78
CA ASN A 536 -25.34 -1.03 35.19
C ASN A 536 -25.36 -1.11 33.65
N GLU A 537 -26.38 -0.53 33.01
CA GLU A 537 -26.47 -0.49 31.55
C GLU A 537 -25.33 0.39 31.02
N THR A 538 -24.56 -0.15 30.09
CA THR A 538 -23.32 0.48 29.59
C THR A 538 -23.37 0.67 28.07
N ILE A 539 -22.85 1.80 27.61
CA ILE A 539 -22.54 2.06 26.20
C ILE A 539 -21.11 2.54 26.07
N ALA A 540 -20.44 2.15 24.99
CA ALA A 540 -19.07 2.54 24.71
C ALA A 540 -18.96 3.02 23.26
N THR A 541 -17.99 3.89 23.03
CA THR A 541 -17.62 4.39 21.70
C THR A 541 -16.11 4.46 21.63
N GLU A 542 -15.53 3.88 20.60
CA GLU A 542 -14.12 4.07 20.28
C GLU A 542 -13.89 5.48 19.76
N VAL A 543 -12.78 6.08 20.17
CA VAL A 543 -12.40 7.43 19.80
C VAL A 543 -10.95 7.41 19.33
N SER A 544 -10.69 8.03 18.18
CA SER A 544 -9.34 8.15 17.61
C SER A 544 -9.05 9.60 17.22
N LEU A 545 -7.95 10.16 17.71
CA LEU A 545 -7.49 11.51 17.39
C LEU A 545 -6.13 11.47 16.69
N PHE A 546 -5.94 12.39 15.75
CA PHE A 546 -4.75 12.49 14.91
C PHE A 546 -4.10 13.86 15.06
N PHE A 547 -2.77 13.90 14.98
CA PHE A 547 -2.02 15.15 15.08
C PHE A 547 -2.08 15.93 13.77
N GLN A 548 -2.37 17.22 13.89
CA GLN A 548 -2.26 18.18 12.80
C GLN A 548 -0.83 18.73 12.72
N TYR A 549 -0.28 18.77 11.51
CA TYR A 549 1.07 19.27 11.27
C TYR A 549 1.08 20.60 10.52
N PRO A 550 2.09 21.46 10.77
CA PRO A 550 2.27 22.69 10.01
C PRO A 550 2.60 22.37 8.54
N GLN A 551 2.24 23.27 7.63
CA GLN A 551 2.50 23.09 6.20
C GLN A 551 3.93 23.50 5.82
N LEU A 552 4.51 22.76 4.88
CA LEU A 552 5.75 23.11 4.20
C LEU A 552 5.41 23.82 2.89
N THR A 553 6.07 24.94 2.59
CA THR A 553 5.90 25.66 1.32
C THR A 553 7.13 25.49 0.44
N LEU A 554 6.91 25.23 -0.85
CA LEU A 554 7.95 25.09 -1.86
C LEU A 554 7.73 26.08 -3.01
N GLU A 555 8.72 26.95 -3.22
CA GLU A 555 8.81 27.84 -4.37
C GLU A 555 9.90 27.34 -5.32
N LEU A 556 9.51 26.90 -6.52
CA LEU A 556 10.42 26.41 -7.55
C LEU A 556 10.01 26.99 -8.92
N PRO A 557 10.91 27.18 -9.89
CA PRO A 557 10.53 27.58 -11.24
C PRO A 557 9.60 26.55 -11.91
N ASN A 558 8.72 27.00 -12.81
CA ASN A 558 7.84 26.10 -13.57
C ASN A 558 8.58 25.32 -14.68
N THR A 559 9.75 25.81 -15.08
CA THR A 559 10.56 25.25 -16.16
C THR A 559 12.02 25.14 -15.74
N GLY A 560 12.70 24.09 -16.17
CA GLY A 560 14.14 23.89 -16.00
C GLY A 560 14.81 23.46 -17.32
N ARG A 561 16.14 23.46 -17.34
CA ARG A 561 16.94 22.92 -18.46
C ARG A 561 17.75 21.71 -18.01
N MET A 562 17.85 20.71 -18.86
CA MET A 562 18.63 19.51 -18.60
C MET A 562 20.10 19.88 -18.36
N GLY A 563 20.69 19.34 -17.29
CA GLY A 563 22.08 19.62 -16.90
C GLY A 563 22.31 21.00 -16.26
N GLN A 564 21.28 21.83 -16.11
CA GLN A 564 21.38 23.12 -15.40
C GLN A 564 20.76 23.04 -14.01
N ALA A 565 21.34 23.77 -13.05
CA ALA A 565 20.83 23.84 -11.70
C ALA A 565 19.47 24.56 -11.66
N LEU A 566 18.48 23.88 -11.09
CA LEU A 566 17.16 24.39 -10.76
C LEU A 566 17.14 24.71 -9.27
N VAL A 567 17.08 26.01 -8.95
CA VAL A 567 17.10 26.52 -7.57
C VAL A 567 15.70 26.87 -7.12
N GLY A 568 15.35 26.47 -5.90
CA GLY A 568 14.08 26.79 -5.24
C GLY A 568 14.28 27.19 -3.79
N THR A 569 13.20 27.63 -3.16
CA THR A 569 13.16 28.04 -1.75
C THR A 569 12.11 27.23 -1.02
N CYS A 570 12.48 26.67 0.12
CA CYS A 570 11.59 25.98 1.03
C CYS A 570 11.41 26.83 2.29
N VAL A 571 10.16 27.00 2.72
CA VAL A 571 9.81 27.77 3.92
C VAL A 571 8.94 26.92 4.83
N PHE A 572 9.30 26.85 6.10
CA PHE A 572 8.53 26.17 7.14
C PHE A 572 8.42 27.05 8.38
N ARG A 573 7.21 27.15 8.94
CA ARG A 573 6.96 27.81 10.21
C ARG A 573 6.46 26.79 11.22
N ASN A 574 7.13 26.67 12.36
CA ASN A 574 6.65 25.84 13.46
C ASN A 574 5.42 26.51 14.11
N SER A 575 4.22 26.10 13.72
CA SER A 575 2.97 26.58 14.32
C SER A 575 2.52 25.77 15.53
N LEU A 576 3.32 24.80 15.99
CA LEU A 576 3.02 24.00 17.17
C LEU A 576 3.46 24.75 18.45
N LEU A 577 2.91 24.33 19.59
CA LEU A 577 3.25 24.91 20.89
C LEU A 577 4.51 24.32 21.53
N ILE A 578 5.15 23.36 20.84
CA ILE A 578 6.37 22.69 21.30
C ILE A 578 7.53 22.93 20.31
N PRO A 579 8.79 22.92 20.80
CA PRO A 579 9.94 22.96 19.91
C PRO A 579 10.04 21.68 19.07
N LEU A 580 10.46 21.82 17.81
CA LEU A 580 10.78 20.70 16.93
C LEU A 580 12.29 20.48 16.93
N THR A 581 12.74 19.29 17.28
CA THR A 581 14.17 18.94 17.36
C THR A 581 14.61 18.08 16.19
N GLY A 582 15.87 18.24 15.77
CA GLY A 582 16.43 17.48 14.65
C GLY A 582 15.74 17.76 13.32
N VAL A 583 15.27 19.00 13.12
CA VAL A 583 14.59 19.41 11.88
C VAL A 583 15.54 19.30 10.70
N ARG A 584 15.09 18.60 9.66
CA ARG A 584 15.84 18.36 8.43
C ARG A 584 14.94 18.54 7.22
N PHE A 585 15.44 19.22 6.20
CA PHE A 585 14.84 19.24 4.87
C PHE A 585 15.55 18.23 3.97
N SER A 586 14.80 17.41 3.24
CA SER A 586 15.35 16.54 2.19
C SER A 586 14.68 16.82 0.85
N VAL A 587 15.48 16.79 -0.23
CA VAL A 587 15.02 17.02 -1.60
C VAL A 587 15.21 15.77 -2.41
N GLU A 588 14.14 15.31 -3.04
CA GLU A 588 14.12 14.05 -3.75
C GLU A 588 13.25 14.12 -5.01
N SER A 589 13.77 13.58 -6.13
CA SER A 589 13.00 13.40 -7.35
C SER A 589 13.71 12.52 -8.38
N LEU A 590 12.91 11.79 -9.17
CA LEU A 590 13.41 10.98 -10.27
C LEU A 590 14.00 11.84 -11.38
N GLY A 591 15.20 11.48 -11.83
CA GLY A 591 15.92 12.24 -12.83
C GLY A 591 16.59 13.51 -12.30
N LEU A 592 16.98 13.55 -11.03
CA LEU A 592 17.89 14.55 -10.46
C LEU A 592 19.25 13.94 -10.09
N SER A 593 20.34 14.70 -10.23
CA SER A 593 21.70 14.19 -10.05
C SER A 593 22.23 14.08 -8.60
N SER A 594 21.45 14.38 -7.57
CA SER A 594 21.83 14.15 -6.15
C SER A 594 20.67 14.46 -5.20
N SER A 595 20.48 13.64 -4.16
CA SER A 595 19.65 14.00 -3.00
C SER A 595 20.38 15.07 -2.16
N GLN A 596 19.66 16.10 -1.75
CA GLN A 596 20.16 17.13 -0.83
C GLN A 596 19.45 16.99 0.51
N SER A 597 20.21 17.14 1.59
CA SER A 597 19.67 17.21 2.96
C SER A 597 20.26 18.42 3.66
N ILE A 598 19.41 19.22 4.31
CA ILE A 598 19.79 20.44 5.04
C ILE A 598 19.27 20.31 6.47
N GLU A 599 20.17 20.41 7.44
CA GLU A 599 19.81 20.34 8.86
C GLU A 599 19.60 21.74 9.44
N HIS A 600 18.53 21.91 10.20
CA HIS A 600 18.18 23.14 10.91
C HIS A 600 18.30 23.01 12.44
N GLY A 601 18.47 21.79 12.97
CA GLY A 601 18.57 21.57 14.41
C GLY A 601 17.22 21.75 15.10
N THR A 602 17.12 22.66 16.07
CA THR A 602 15.89 22.90 16.82
C THR A 602 15.17 24.15 16.30
N VAL A 603 13.88 24.04 16.02
CA VAL A 603 13.02 25.15 15.60
C VAL A 603 11.98 25.42 16.69
N ALA A 604 12.06 26.59 17.30
CA ALA A 604 11.20 26.98 18.42
C ALA A 604 9.74 27.23 17.99
N PRO A 605 8.76 27.20 18.93
CA PRO A 605 7.38 27.60 18.66
C PRO A 605 7.31 28.99 18.01
N GLY A 606 6.59 29.11 16.90
CA GLY A 606 6.41 30.34 16.14
C GLY A 606 7.56 30.72 15.20
N GLU A 607 8.73 30.07 15.32
CA GLU A 607 9.91 30.32 14.48
C GLU A 607 9.67 29.87 13.02
N THR A 608 10.29 30.59 12.08
CA THR A 608 10.27 30.26 10.65
C THR A 608 11.69 29.99 10.16
N VAL A 609 11.89 28.85 9.51
CA VAL A 609 13.14 28.49 8.85
C VAL A 609 12.95 28.48 7.34
N GLN A 610 13.99 28.92 6.63
CA GLN A 610 14.03 29.00 5.18
C GLN A 610 15.35 28.45 4.67
N SER A 611 15.29 27.68 3.58
CA SER A 611 16.47 27.14 2.91
C SER A 611 16.35 27.22 1.40
N GLN A 612 17.47 27.52 0.74
CA GLN A 612 17.59 27.33 -0.69
C GLN A 612 17.90 25.87 -0.98
N ILE A 613 17.17 25.31 -1.94
CA ILE A 613 17.40 23.97 -2.47
C ILE A 613 17.83 24.07 -3.93
N SER A 614 18.70 23.17 -4.38
CA SER A 614 19.15 23.14 -5.76
C SER A 614 19.19 21.71 -6.28
N CYS A 615 18.64 21.49 -7.47
CA CYS A 615 18.70 20.18 -8.11
C CYS A 615 19.01 20.31 -9.59
N THR A 616 19.66 19.30 -10.18
CA THR A 616 20.01 19.33 -11.61
C THR A 616 19.23 18.23 -12.33
N PRO A 617 18.26 18.59 -13.18
CA PRO A 617 17.52 17.63 -13.99
C PRO A 617 18.40 16.92 -15.01
N VAL A 618 18.28 15.60 -15.10
CA VAL A 618 19.01 14.75 -16.07
C VAL A 618 18.08 14.08 -17.09
N ARG A 619 16.77 14.30 -17.00
CA ARG A 619 15.76 13.78 -17.95
C ARG A 619 14.79 14.88 -18.39
N LEU A 620 14.49 14.92 -19.69
CA LEU A 620 13.53 15.85 -20.32
C LEU A 620 12.07 15.54 -19.94
N GLY A 621 11.18 16.53 -20.08
CA GLY A 621 9.73 16.38 -19.85
C GLY A 621 9.28 16.83 -18.47
N LEU A 622 8.04 16.51 -18.09
CA LEU A 622 7.50 16.85 -16.78
C LEU A 622 8.19 16.01 -15.69
N ARG A 623 8.73 16.67 -14.67
CA ARG A 623 9.40 16.05 -13.52
C ARG A 623 8.81 16.61 -12.24
N LYS A 624 8.46 15.73 -11.31
CA LYS A 624 7.96 16.09 -9.99
C LYS A 624 9.13 16.22 -9.03
N VAL A 625 9.29 17.36 -8.38
CA VAL A 625 10.26 17.61 -7.31
C VAL A 625 9.52 17.53 -5.99
N ILE A 626 10.01 16.70 -5.07
CA ILE A 626 9.43 16.49 -3.74
C ILE A 626 10.43 16.99 -2.71
N VAL A 627 9.96 17.81 -1.78
CA VAL A 627 10.72 18.25 -0.61
C VAL A 627 10.01 17.75 0.62
N LYS A 628 10.77 17.21 1.55
CA LYS A 628 10.26 16.71 2.82
C LYS A 628 10.91 17.45 3.96
N LEU A 629 10.14 17.55 5.04
CA LEU A 629 10.59 17.99 6.35
C LEU A 629 10.31 16.87 7.33
N SER A 630 11.34 16.49 8.09
CA SER A 630 11.21 15.59 9.22
C SER A 630 11.87 16.19 10.47
N SER A 631 11.43 15.72 11.63
CA SER A 631 11.94 16.05 12.97
C SER A 631 11.64 14.89 13.91
N GLN A 632 12.07 14.98 15.16
CA GLN A 632 11.74 13.95 16.16
C GLN A 632 10.23 13.91 16.47
N GLN A 633 9.53 15.05 16.51
CA GLN A 633 8.11 15.11 16.88
C GLN A 633 7.18 15.03 15.66
N VAL A 634 7.59 15.62 14.53
CA VAL A 634 6.86 15.63 13.26
C VAL A 634 7.61 14.77 12.27
N LYS A 635 7.06 13.60 11.93
CA LYS A 635 7.76 12.56 11.16
C LYS A 635 7.93 12.92 9.69
N GLU A 636 6.85 13.37 9.04
CA GLU A 636 6.91 13.77 7.64
C GLU A 636 5.86 14.83 7.31
N VAL A 637 6.33 15.97 6.82
CA VAL A 637 5.56 16.94 6.05
C VAL A 637 6.23 17.07 4.71
N HIS A 638 5.46 17.20 3.63
CA HIS A 638 6.04 17.34 2.30
C HIS A 638 5.41 18.51 1.53
N ALA A 639 6.16 18.96 0.53
CA ALA A 639 5.71 19.90 -0.49
C ALA A 639 6.28 19.43 -1.82
N GLU A 640 5.56 19.67 -2.91
CA GLU A 640 5.97 19.19 -4.22
C GLU A 640 5.63 20.17 -5.33
N LYS A 641 6.35 20.04 -6.44
CA LYS A 641 6.12 20.85 -7.63
C LYS A 641 6.49 20.10 -8.89
N VAL A 642 5.62 20.15 -9.89
CA VAL A 642 5.92 19.66 -11.24
C VAL A 642 6.64 20.75 -12.03
N VAL A 643 7.74 20.38 -12.68
CA VAL A 643 8.62 21.23 -13.46
C VAL A 643 8.78 20.64 -14.86
N LEU A 644 8.62 21.47 -15.89
CA LEU A 644 8.90 21.07 -17.26
C LEU A 644 10.39 21.22 -17.58
N VAL A 645 11.08 20.11 -17.79
CA VAL A 645 12.50 20.08 -18.15
C VAL A 645 12.65 20.11 -19.67
N THR A 646 13.36 21.11 -20.15
CA THR A 646 13.64 21.36 -21.57
C THR A 646 15.13 21.08 -21.90
N PRO A 647 15.48 20.89 -23.19
CA PRO A 647 16.86 20.64 -23.61
C PRO A 647 17.87 21.71 -23.19
#